data_AF-A0A944KLD5-F1
#
_entry.id   AF-A0A944KLD5-F1
#
_cell.length_a   1.000
_cell.length_b   1.000
_cell.length_c   1.000
_cell.angle_alpha   90.00
_cell.angle_beta   90.00
_cell.angle_gamma   90.00
#
_symmetry.space_group_name_H-M   'P 1'
#
loop_
_entity.id
_entity.type
_entity.pdbx_description
1 polymer ?
#
loop_
_entity_poly.entity_id
_entity_poly.type
_entity_poly.pdbx_seq_one_letter_code
_entity_poly.pdbx_strand_id
1 'polypeptide(L)'
;MKRSARTRAGAVVAGTATVAVLALLGGAPAASAAAAADHRQPPVAANRQNPVDTQRALDTYRALQDNLYDPAHELYKSSDAREPYGYLWDFVNGFAATNAVASLPGVGHHFDRDLQARDRGIQDYYNTHETSPTGAAQPPAYASGVMPPLGPDQPTYYDDNAWVGLDFLQQYAIDHRKTDLAQAEATFRFAVNGWDTDSTATCSGGVFWEDTANSSRNTISNAPNAEVGLEIYQVTRDPYYLTWATRMYDWVRSCTMNANGMYYDHLNPDGSVDQTLWSYNQGTMIGAGTLLYRSTGNRTYLQQAEQTATASVRYYGTGGNLYHQPDVFNAIFFRNLFGLAAINHDPSYARMAAAYADTAWVTDRQPNGLFNDPDASGGESPVNQTAPMVEIYALLAKSAPVYAATGSTSPSSVAVQPGTSGTTTLSVQSVEGRTQIVHWTASAPAGLTVRPASGTLVVRAGGSASTRVAITGSATDGTFPVTFAFSSTAGAVPSVTTSVLVARPGDLAPYFDNTGISDDANQATANLDGYGFSYSAEALAASGLTPGATVTSDGVQYGWSGAAGQADNVVAAGQVLAVPAITGATELGVMGSATNGPSSGTMTITYTDGTTQQATLGFTDWTAGSPSLGNGVAASTQYRNSTGGSSQGLGTHLYTTTIALQAGKTVASVTLPTRADQGLLHVFALGTDKGALTAAG
;
A
#
# COMPACT_ATOMS: atom_id res chain seq x y z
N MET A 1 -41.05 -49.77 14.43
CA MET A 1 -41.55 -51.13 14.76
C MET A 1 -41.31 -51.42 16.25
N LYS A 2 -42.37 -51.81 16.97
CA LYS A 2 -42.47 -52.32 18.36
C LYS A 2 -41.21 -52.33 19.29
N ARG A 3 -41.30 -51.62 20.43
CA ARG A 3 -41.29 -52.10 21.86
C ARG A 3 -40.96 -50.90 22.80
N SER A 4 -41.94 -50.37 23.57
CA SER A 4 -42.34 -50.72 24.96
C SER A 4 -41.24 -50.41 26.01
N ALA A 5 -41.35 -49.35 26.83
CA ALA A 5 -42.03 -49.24 28.16
C ALA A 5 -41.31 -50.07 29.26
N ARG A 6 -41.15 -49.71 30.55
CA ARG A 6 -41.76 -48.72 31.46
C ARG A 6 -41.06 -48.81 32.86
N THR A 7 -40.92 -47.68 33.56
CA THR A 7 -41.13 -47.42 35.02
C THR A 7 -40.64 -48.33 36.16
N ARG A 8 -40.03 -47.73 37.22
CA ARG A 8 -40.52 -47.53 38.63
C ARG A 8 -39.33 -47.18 39.54
N ALA A 9 -39.27 -46.04 40.24
CA ALA A 9 -39.99 -45.59 41.45
C ALA A 9 -39.63 -46.35 42.75
N GLY A 10 -39.10 -45.63 43.76
CA GLY A 10 -38.92 -46.09 45.14
C GLY A 10 -38.24 -45.03 46.01
N ALA A 11 -38.82 -44.72 47.16
CA ALA A 11 -38.69 -43.48 47.92
C ALA A 11 -38.13 -43.69 49.34
N VAL A 12 -37.47 -42.64 49.87
CA VAL A 12 -37.46 -42.13 51.28
C VAL A 12 -36.88 -43.00 52.41
N VAL A 13 -36.00 -42.42 53.24
CA VAL A 13 -36.15 -42.13 54.70
C VAL A 13 -34.84 -41.53 55.25
N ALA A 14 -34.98 -40.57 56.17
CA ALA A 14 -33.94 -39.76 56.82
C ALA A 14 -33.63 -40.22 58.26
N GLY A 15 -32.51 -39.71 58.81
CA GLY A 15 -32.15 -39.69 60.25
C GLY A 15 -31.17 -40.80 60.64
N THR A 16 -30.13 -40.62 61.47
CA THR A 16 -29.73 -39.58 62.43
C THR A 16 -28.25 -39.80 62.80
N ALA A 17 -27.57 -38.73 63.23
CA ALA A 17 -26.17 -38.67 63.64
C ALA A 17 -25.87 -39.32 65.00
N THR A 18 -24.63 -39.80 65.24
CA THR A 18 -23.76 -39.37 66.37
C THR A 18 -22.33 -39.97 66.34
N VAL A 19 -21.36 -39.05 66.45
CA VAL A 19 -20.14 -39.05 67.29
C VAL A 19 -19.00 -40.07 67.05
N ALA A 20 -17.83 -39.48 66.83
CA ALA A 20 -16.51 -40.06 66.63
C ALA A 20 -15.78 -40.38 67.94
N VAL A 21 -14.86 -41.36 67.90
CA VAL A 21 -13.59 -41.35 68.66
C VAL A 21 -12.48 -42.01 67.81
N LEU A 22 -11.33 -41.33 67.79
CA LEU A 22 -10.05 -41.62 67.12
C LEU A 22 -9.34 -42.92 67.58
N ALA A 23 -8.60 -43.54 66.65
CA ALA A 23 -7.34 -44.24 66.93
C ALA A 23 -6.38 -44.23 65.70
N LEU A 24 -5.33 -43.41 65.84
CA LEU A 24 -3.95 -43.41 65.30
C LEU A 24 -3.41 -44.81 64.84
N LEU A 25 -2.58 -45.03 63.79
CA LEU A 25 -1.42 -44.32 63.22
C LEU A 25 -1.00 -44.90 61.84
N GLY A 26 -0.46 -44.01 60.95
CA GLY A 26 0.60 -44.27 59.95
C GLY A 26 0.17 -44.78 58.57
N GLY A 27 0.52 -44.19 57.42
CA GLY A 27 1.28 -42.99 57.07
C GLY A 27 1.23 -42.81 55.53
N ALA A 28 1.16 -41.57 55.05
CA ALA A 28 1.23 -41.23 53.62
C ALA A 28 1.91 -39.85 53.44
N PRO A 29 2.65 -39.61 52.35
CA PRO A 29 3.53 -38.46 52.24
C PRO A 29 2.77 -37.16 51.92
N ALA A 30 3.42 -36.07 52.29
CA ALA A 30 2.88 -34.73 52.44
C ALA A 30 2.43 -34.05 51.13
N ALA A 31 1.24 -33.47 51.17
CA ALA A 31 0.86 -32.31 50.36
C ALA A 31 0.63 -31.14 51.31
N SER A 32 1.56 -30.18 51.31
CA SER A 32 1.51 -28.96 52.11
C SER A 32 0.48 -27.98 51.54
N ALA A 33 -0.40 -27.51 52.43
CA ALA A 33 -1.36 -26.45 52.19
C ALA A 33 -0.67 -25.13 51.79
N ALA A 34 -1.20 -24.46 50.76
CA ALA A 34 -0.94 -23.06 50.48
C ALA A 34 -2.24 -22.27 50.69
N ALA A 35 -2.09 -21.15 51.39
CA ALA A 35 -3.11 -20.26 51.90
C ALA A 35 -4.06 -19.72 50.81
N ALA A 36 -5.29 -19.40 51.22
CA ALA A 36 -6.26 -18.66 50.44
C ALA A 36 -5.64 -17.37 49.89
N ALA A 37 -5.45 -17.31 48.58
CA ALA A 37 -5.06 -16.11 47.87
C ALA A 37 -6.33 -15.31 47.54
N ASP A 38 -6.35 -14.06 48.02
CA ASP A 38 -7.23 -12.98 47.60
C ASP A 38 -7.21 -12.91 46.06
N HIS A 39 -8.28 -13.38 45.40
CA HIS A 39 -8.48 -13.21 43.96
C HIS A 39 -8.84 -11.74 43.67
N ARG A 40 -7.89 -10.83 43.88
CA ARG A 40 -7.87 -9.60 43.10
C ARG A 40 -7.55 -10.01 41.67
N GLN A 41 -8.54 -9.90 40.79
CA GLN A 41 -8.29 -9.91 39.36
C GLN A 41 -7.10 -8.98 39.08
N PRO A 42 -6.11 -9.38 38.26
CA PRO A 42 -5.16 -8.43 37.72
C PRO A 42 -6.00 -7.31 37.07
N PRO A 43 -5.61 -6.03 37.22
CA PRO A 43 -6.39 -4.95 36.64
C PRO A 43 -6.50 -5.24 35.14
N VAL A 44 -7.73 -5.42 34.67
CA VAL A 44 -8.06 -5.32 33.24
C VAL A 44 -7.31 -4.11 32.75
N ALA A 45 -6.46 -4.26 31.73
CA ALA A 45 -5.71 -3.14 31.17
C ALA A 45 -6.73 -2.05 30.84
N ALA A 46 -6.80 -1.02 31.69
CA ALA A 46 -7.68 0.11 31.47
C ALA A 46 -7.35 0.64 30.08
N ASN A 47 -8.40 0.94 29.29
CA ASN A 47 -8.33 1.55 27.97
C ASN A 47 -7.33 2.71 27.99
N ARG A 48 -6.05 2.42 27.74
CA ARG A 48 -4.99 3.43 27.71
C ARG A 48 -4.97 3.91 26.27
N GLN A 49 -5.81 4.90 25.98
CA GLN A 49 -5.76 5.66 24.75
C GLN A 49 -4.32 6.07 24.46
N ASN A 50 -3.90 5.99 23.19
CA ASN A 50 -2.60 6.54 22.79
C ASN A 50 -2.75 8.06 22.56
N PRO A 51 -2.25 8.93 23.47
CA PRO A 51 -2.38 10.37 23.30
C PRO A 51 -1.58 10.89 22.09
N VAL A 52 -0.53 10.18 21.66
CA VAL A 52 0.23 10.59 20.47
C VAL A 52 -0.55 10.30 19.21
N ASP A 53 -1.08 9.09 19.03
CA ASP A 53 -1.88 8.80 17.83
C ASP A 53 -3.20 9.57 17.82
N THR A 54 -3.76 9.89 19.00
CA THR A 54 -4.89 10.84 19.11
C THR A 54 -4.49 12.19 18.53
N GLN A 55 -3.33 12.74 18.94
CA GLN A 55 -2.83 14.01 18.43
C GLN A 55 -2.54 13.94 16.92
N ARG A 56 -1.92 12.86 16.45
CA ARG A 56 -1.63 12.65 15.02
C ARG A 56 -2.91 12.59 14.19
N ALA A 57 -3.94 11.88 14.64
CA ALA A 57 -5.24 11.84 13.97
C ALA A 57 -5.84 13.26 13.86
N LEU A 58 -5.82 14.02 14.96
CA LEU A 58 -6.37 15.39 14.99
C LEU A 58 -5.58 16.38 14.14
N ASP A 59 -4.24 16.30 14.13
CA ASP A 59 -3.39 17.17 13.32
C ASP A 59 -3.50 16.86 11.83
N THR A 60 -3.56 15.58 11.47
CA THR A 60 -3.79 15.15 10.08
C THR A 60 -5.18 15.55 9.61
N TYR A 61 -6.21 15.38 10.45
CA TYR A 61 -7.58 15.81 10.13
C TYR A 61 -7.66 17.32 9.92
N ARG A 62 -7.03 18.11 10.80
CA ARG A 62 -6.96 19.57 10.62
C ARG A 62 -6.28 19.94 9.29
N ALA A 63 -5.16 19.29 8.95
CA ALA A 63 -4.49 19.53 7.69
C ALA A 63 -5.36 19.17 6.47
N LEU A 64 -6.09 18.05 6.53
CA LEU A 64 -7.08 17.67 5.53
C LEU A 64 -8.14 18.76 5.33
N GLN A 65 -8.75 19.23 6.43
CA GLN A 65 -9.78 20.27 6.38
C GLN A 65 -9.23 21.62 5.88
N ASP A 66 -8.10 22.09 6.43
CA ASP A 66 -7.56 23.41 6.11
C ASP A 66 -7.10 23.54 4.65
N ASN A 67 -6.63 22.44 4.04
CA ASN A 67 -6.03 22.48 2.72
C ASN A 67 -6.96 21.96 1.61
N LEU A 68 -7.77 20.93 1.88
CA LEU A 68 -8.46 20.16 0.83
C LEU A 68 -9.99 20.25 0.90
N TYR A 69 -10.56 20.67 2.02
CA TYR A 69 -12.01 20.81 2.17
C TYR A 69 -12.49 22.21 1.73
N ASP A 70 -13.60 22.26 0.99
CA ASP A 70 -14.31 23.49 0.64
C ASP A 70 -15.58 23.62 1.52
N PRO A 71 -15.53 24.45 2.58
CA PRO A 71 -16.68 24.62 3.48
C PRO A 71 -17.85 25.37 2.84
N ALA A 72 -17.68 26.06 1.71
CA ALA A 72 -18.78 26.79 1.06
C ALA A 72 -19.75 25.84 0.34
N HIS A 73 -19.22 24.76 -0.21
CA HIS A 73 -19.98 23.72 -0.91
C HIS A 73 -20.07 22.41 -0.10
N GLU A 74 -19.35 22.31 1.02
CA GLU A 74 -19.28 21.12 1.86
C GLU A 74 -18.68 19.89 1.14
N LEU A 75 -17.83 20.13 0.14
CA LEU A 75 -17.18 19.15 -0.74
C LEU A 75 -15.65 19.19 -0.60
N TYR A 76 -14.96 18.20 -1.15
CA TYR A 76 -13.50 18.20 -1.25
C TYR A 76 -13.04 18.67 -2.62
N LYS A 77 -11.84 19.27 -2.68
CA LYS A 77 -11.23 19.75 -3.92
C LYS A 77 -10.83 18.58 -4.81
N SER A 78 -11.03 18.75 -6.12
CA SER A 78 -10.58 17.77 -7.11
C SER A 78 -9.06 17.77 -7.27
N SER A 79 -8.49 16.60 -7.46
CA SER A 79 -7.16 16.44 -8.07
C SER A 79 -7.20 16.44 -9.60
N ASP A 80 -8.38 16.27 -10.20
CA ASP A 80 -8.59 16.39 -11.65
C ASP A 80 -8.98 17.83 -12.01
N ALA A 81 -8.11 18.52 -12.77
CA ALA A 81 -8.34 19.90 -13.19
C ALA A 81 -9.58 20.07 -14.09
N ARG A 82 -10.17 18.98 -14.60
CA ARG A 82 -11.40 18.99 -15.39
C ARG A 82 -12.66 19.03 -14.54
N GLU A 83 -12.58 18.60 -13.28
CA GLU A 83 -13.73 18.53 -12.38
C GLU A 83 -13.69 19.66 -11.34
N PRO A 84 -14.82 20.34 -11.07
CA PRO A 84 -14.87 21.43 -10.09
C PRO A 84 -14.68 20.94 -8.65
N TYR A 85 -15.01 19.68 -8.37
CA TYR A 85 -14.94 19.04 -7.05
C TYR A 85 -14.41 17.61 -7.18
N GLY A 86 -13.92 17.03 -6.08
CA GLY A 86 -13.43 15.67 -6.05
C GLY A 86 -14.51 14.65 -6.41
N TYR A 87 -14.07 13.49 -6.90
CA TYR A 87 -14.97 12.37 -7.15
C TYR A 87 -15.56 11.85 -5.82
N LEU A 88 -16.60 11.05 -5.90
CA LEU A 88 -17.24 10.42 -4.76
C LEU A 88 -16.21 9.63 -3.93
N TRP A 89 -15.28 8.96 -4.60
CA TRP A 89 -14.16 8.28 -3.98
C TRP A 89 -13.32 9.19 -3.07
N ASP A 90 -13.05 10.44 -3.49
CA ASP A 90 -12.37 11.42 -2.64
C ASP A 90 -13.23 11.80 -1.43
N PHE A 91 -14.53 12.02 -1.67
CA PHE A 91 -15.47 12.45 -0.64
C PHE A 91 -15.63 11.41 0.46
N VAL A 92 -15.85 10.14 0.12
CA VAL A 92 -16.09 9.07 1.10
C VAL A 92 -14.86 8.85 2.00
N ASN A 93 -13.65 9.01 1.50
CA ASN A 93 -12.46 8.92 2.34
C ASN A 93 -12.37 10.10 3.33
N GLY A 94 -12.72 11.31 2.90
CA GLY A 94 -12.87 12.46 3.80
C GLY A 94 -14.03 12.30 4.80
N PHE A 95 -15.08 11.58 4.42
CA PHE A 95 -16.19 11.19 5.29
C PHE A 95 -15.69 10.20 6.36
N ALA A 96 -15.09 9.09 5.96
CA ALA A 96 -14.48 8.10 6.85
C ALA A 96 -13.50 8.74 7.86
N ALA A 97 -12.65 9.68 7.41
CA ALA A 97 -11.76 10.44 8.28
C ALA A 97 -12.51 11.26 9.34
N THR A 98 -13.64 11.87 8.98
CA THR A 98 -14.51 12.61 9.90
C THR A 98 -15.14 11.67 10.94
N ASN A 99 -15.66 10.53 10.50
CA ASN A 99 -16.19 9.49 11.38
C ASN A 99 -15.11 8.94 12.34
N ALA A 100 -13.88 8.81 11.85
CA ALA A 100 -12.75 8.32 12.62
C ALA A 100 -12.40 9.25 13.80
N VAL A 101 -12.34 10.57 13.58
CA VAL A 101 -12.09 11.55 14.66
C VAL A 101 -13.31 11.75 15.57
N ALA A 102 -14.52 11.71 15.02
CA ALA A 102 -15.76 11.79 15.81
C ALA A 102 -15.93 10.59 16.76
N SER A 103 -15.35 9.43 16.42
CA SER A 103 -15.35 8.24 17.27
C SER A 103 -14.18 8.17 18.27
N LEU A 104 -13.32 9.20 18.34
CA LEU A 104 -12.24 9.26 19.35
C LEU A 104 -12.82 9.57 20.75
N PRO A 105 -12.52 8.75 21.78
CA PRO A 105 -13.14 8.98 23.09
C PRO A 105 -12.60 10.24 23.76
N GLY A 106 -13.50 11.05 24.33
CA GLY A 106 -13.17 12.30 25.03
C GLY A 106 -13.13 13.55 24.15
N VAL A 107 -12.89 13.41 22.85
CA VAL A 107 -12.80 14.55 21.90
C VAL A 107 -13.82 14.50 20.76
N GLY A 108 -14.46 13.35 20.54
CA GLY A 108 -15.37 13.12 19.40
C GLY A 108 -16.51 14.14 19.23
N HIS A 109 -17.13 14.56 20.33
CA HIS A 109 -18.24 15.53 20.33
C HIS A 109 -17.89 16.90 19.72
N HIS A 110 -16.62 17.21 19.50
CA HIS A 110 -16.21 18.44 18.80
C HIS A 110 -16.51 18.40 17.29
N PHE A 111 -16.75 17.21 16.73
CA PHE A 111 -16.90 16.98 15.29
C PHE A 111 -18.36 16.80 14.84
N ASP A 112 -19.35 17.02 15.71
CA ASP A 112 -20.78 16.87 15.38
C ASP A 112 -21.21 17.72 14.17
N ARG A 113 -20.64 18.92 14.01
CA ARG A 113 -20.93 19.78 12.85
C ARG A 113 -20.33 19.25 11.57
N ASP A 114 -19.16 18.63 11.67
CA ASP A 114 -18.44 18.09 10.52
C ASP A 114 -19.16 16.84 10.00
N LEU A 115 -19.68 15.99 10.90
CA LEU A 115 -20.58 14.88 10.55
C LEU A 115 -21.79 15.38 9.75
N GLN A 116 -22.50 16.38 10.26
CA GLN A 116 -23.66 16.96 9.57
C GLN A 116 -23.31 17.61 8.23
N ALA A 117 -22.09 18.14 8.08
CA ALA A 117 -21.61 18.67 6.81
C ALA A 117 -21.32 17.55 5.80
N ARG A 118 -20.82 16.39 6.24
CA ARG A 118 -20.67 15.21 5.36
C ARG A 118 -22.03 14.73 4.86
N ASP A 119 -23.04 14.70 5.74
CA ASP A 119 -24.40 14.25 5.38
C ASP A 119 -25.08 15.13 4.34
N ARG A 120 -24.79 16.43 4.36
CA ARG A 120 -25.31 17.39 3.38
C ARG A 120 -24.51 17.32 2.08
N GLY A 121 -23.18 17.40 2.15
CA GLY A 121 -22.32 17.40 0.97
C GLY A 121 -22.45 16.13 0.12
N ILE A 122 -22.66 14.95 0.74
CA ILE A 122 -22.82 13.70 -0.01
C ILE A 122 -24.09 13.70 -0.88
N GLN A 123 -25.11 14.50 -0.54
CA GLN A 123 -26.34 14.58 -1.34
C GLN A 123 -26.11 15.21 -2.72
N ASP A 124 -25.03 15.96 -2.91
CA ASP A 124 -24.66 16.52 -4.21
C ASP A 124 -24.22 15.43 -5.21
N TYR A 125 -23.93 14.21 -4.75
CA TYR A 125 -23.65 13.04 -5.60
C TYR A 125 -24.89 12.16 -5.83
N TYR A 126 -26.02 12.45 -5.17
CA TYR A 126 -27.16 11.52 -5.13
C TYR A 126 -28.05 11.62 -6.37
N ASN A 127 -28.05 10.57 -7.19
CA ASN A 127 -28.91 10.44 -8.35
C ASN A 127 -30.25 9.77 -7.98
N THR A 128 -31.32 10.56 -7.99
CA THR A 128 -32.68 10.06 -7.74
C THR A 128 -33.34 9.41 -8.95
N HIS A 129 -32.71 9.48 -10.13
CA HIS A 129 -33.23 8.97 -11.40
C HIS A 129 -32.25 7.97 -12.06
N GLU A 130 -31.63 7.13 -11.25
CA GLU A 130 -30.66 6.12 -11.72
C GLU A 130 -31.29 5.15 -12.72
N THR A 131 -30.54 4.83 -13.78
CA THR A 131 -30.96 3.89 -14.81
C THR A 131 -29.82 2.96 -15.20
N SER A 132 -30.14 1.69 -15.34
CA SER A 132 -29.21 0.66 -15.79
C SER A 132 -28.68 0.94 -17.21
N PRO A 133 -27.64 0.22 -17.67
CA PRO A 133 -27.14 0.30 -19.04
C PRO A 133 -28.18 -0.03 -20.12
N THR A 134 -29.25 -0.72 -19.76
CA THR A 134 -30.37 -1.04 -20.65
C THR A 134 -31.51 0.00 -20.61
N GLY A 135 -31.33 1.07 -19.82
CA GLY A 135 -32.30 2.14 -19.61
C GLY A 135 -33.42 1.79 -18.63
N ALA A 136 -33.27 0.71 -17.84
CA ALA A 136 -34.26 0.34 -16.84
C ALA A 136 -34.07 1.16 -15.57
N ALA A 137 -35.16 1.63 -14.96
CA ALA A 137 -35.08 2.36 -13.69
C ALA A 137 -34.47 1.48 -12.58
N GLN A 138 -33.54 2.06 -11.83
CA GLN A 138 -32.84 1.43 -10.71
C GLN A 138 -33.14 2.15 -9.38
N PRO A 139 -32.82 1.53 -8.23
CA PRO A 139 -32.79 2.25 -6.97
C PRO A 139 -31.87 3.48 -7.06
N PRO A 140 -32.25 4.62 -6.45
CA PRO A 140 -31.36 5.77 -6.36
C PRO A 140 -29.99 5.41 -5.76
N ALA A 141 -28.95 6.02 -6.29
CA ALA A 141 -27.56 5.74 -5.95
C ALA A 141 -26.73 7.02 -5.94
N TYR A 142 -25.52 6.95 -5.40
CA TYR A 142 -24.55 8.04 -5.46
C TYR A 142 -23.66 7.86 -6.69
N ALA A 143 -23.64 8.85 -7.58
CA ALA A 143 -22.80 8.88 -8.77
C ALA A 143 -21.33 9.16 -8.40
N SER A 144 -20.40 8.77 -9.27
CA SER A 144 -18.96 8.97 -9.06
C SER A 144 -18.52 10.43 -9.01
N GLY A 145 -19.34 11.37 -9.47
CA GLY A 145 -19.06 12.81 -9.37
C GLY A 145 -20.30 13.61 -8.97
N VAL A 146 -20.09 14.89 -8.76
CA VAL A 146 -21.15 15.81 -8.33
C VAL A 146 -22.19 15.98 -9.46
N MET A 147 -23.46 15.82 -9.12
CA MET A 147 -24.57 15.85 -10.07
C MET A 147 -24.92 17.29 -10.52
N PRO A 148 -25.67 17.44 -11.64
CA PRO A 148 -26.15 18.74 -12.08
C PRO A 148 -26.98 19.48 -11.01
N PRO A 149 -26.88 20.83 -10.92
CA PRO A 149 -26.18 21.72 -11.85
C PRO A 149 -24.71 21.98 -11.50
N LEU A 150 -24.16 21.35 -10.45
CA LEU A 150 -22.81 21.62 -9.96
C LEU A 150 -21.72 20.86 -10.75
N GLY A 151 -22.06 19.69 -11.30
CA GLY A 151 -21.19 18.94 -12.22
C GLY A 151 -21.98 18.30 -13.37
N PRO A 152 -21.28 17.63 -14.31
CA PRO A 152 -21.92 16.84 -15.36
C PRO A 152 -22.49 15.51 -14.82
N ASP A 153 -23.31 14.82 -15.61
CA ASP A 153 -23.69 13.44 -15.31
C ASP A 153 -22.45 12.54 -15.35
N GLN A 154 -22.29 11.68 -14.36
CA GLN A 154 -21.13 10.80 -14.17
C GLN A 154 -21.60 9.36 -13.95
N PRO A 155 -20.77 8.34 -14.25
CA PRO A 155 -21.14 6.94 -14.05
C PRO A 155 -21.32 6.61 -12.57
N THR A 156 -22.05 5.53 -12.29
CA THR A 156 -22.29 5.03 -10.93
C THR A 156 -21.53 3.72 -10.73
N TYR A 157 -20.86 3.60 -9.58
CA TYR A 157 -20.16 2.37 -9.19
C TYR A 157 -20.79 1.73 -7.95
N TYR A 158 -20.87 0.40 -7.95
CA TYR A 158 -21.51 -0.36 -6.87
C TYR A 158 -20.63 -0.46 -5.61
N ASP A 159 -19.31 -0.36 -5.77
CA ASP A 159 -18.34 -0.28 -4.67
C ASP A 159 -18.31 1.12 -4.04
N ASP A 160 -18.34 2.19 -4.83
CA ASP A 160 -18.46 3.56 -4.31
C ASP A 160 -19.66 3.70 -3.34
N ASN A 161 -20.81 3.15 -3.74
CA ASN A 161 -22.02 3.14 -2.91
C ASN A 161 -21.88 2.26 -1.65
N ALA A 162 -21.05 1.22 -1.69
CA ALA A 162 -20.73 0.42 -0.50
C ALA A 162 -20.01 1.25 0.55
N TRP A 163 -19.04 2.08 0.13
CA TRP A 163 -18.32 2.98 1.03
C TRP A 163 -19.22 4.01 1.68
N VAL A 164 -20.12 4.63 0.90
CA VAL A 164 -21.16 5.53 1.45
C VAL A 164 -22.02 4.82 2.49
N GLY A 165 -22.43 3.57 2.21
CA GLY A 165 -23.20 2.75 3.15
C GLY A 165 -22.46 2.50 4.47
N LEU A 166 -21.18 2.14 4.40
CA LEU A 166 -20.33 1.91 5.57
C LEU A 166 -20.13 3.19 6.39
N ASP A 167 -19.94 4.34 5.75
CA ASP A 167 -19.78 5.62 6.45
C ASP A 167 -21.05 6.04 7.20
N PHE A 168 -22.23 5.86 6.60
CA PHE A 168 -23.50 6.10 7.30
C PHE A 168 -23.74 5.11 8.44
N LEU A 169 -23.34 3.85 8.31
CA LEU A 169 -23.41 2.88 9.40
C LEU A 169 -22.47 3.25 10.55
N GLN A 170 -21.28 3.77 10.23
CA GLN A 170 -20.34 4.26 11.24
C GLN A 170 -20.90 5.49 11.97
N GLN A 171 -21.52 6.44 11.27
CA GLN A 171 -22.23 7.54 11.92
C GLN A 171 -23.39 7.08 12.79
N TYR A 172 -24.21 6.14 12.30
CA TYR A 172 -25.29 5.55 13.08
C TYR A 172 -24.77 4.90 14.38
N ALA A 173 -23.56 4.31 14.35
CA ALA A 173 -22.93 3.77 15.55
C ALA A 173 -22.47 4.87 16.54
N ILE A 174 -22.18 6.09 16.05
CA ILE A 174 -21.77 7.25 16.85
C ILE A 174 -22.97 7.92 17.54
N ASP A 175 -24.05 8.21 16.79
CA ASP A 175 -25.14 9.08 17.27
C ASP A 175 -26.56 8.47 17.19
N HIS A 176 -26.70 7.28 16.58
CA HIS A 176 -27.94 6.54 16.41
C HIS A 176 -29.03 7.26 15.60
N ARG A 177 -28.68 8.17 14.68
CA ARG A 177 -29.63 8.83 13.78
C ARG A 177 -30.21 7.84 12.75
N LYS A 178 -31.53 7.64 12.81
CA LYS A 178 -32.24 6.71 11.90
C LYS A 178 -32.15 7.07 10.42
N THR A 179 -31.88 8.34 10.10
CA THR A 179 -31.64 8.79 8.73
C THR A 179 -30.44 8.10 8.12
N ASP A 180 -29.40 7.88 8.91
CA ASP A 180 -28.12 7.35 8.44
C ASP A 180 -28.29 5.84 8.17
N LEU A 181 -28.99 5.12 9.05
CA LEU A 181 -29.41 3.74 8.79
C LEU A 181 -30.26 3.63 7.52
N ALA A 182 -31.22 4.53 7.31
CA ALA A 182 -32.07 4.51 6.11
C ALA A 182 -31.28 4.78 4.82
N GLN A 183 -30.23 5.61 4.88
CA GLN A 183 -29.33 5.84 3.76
C GLN A 183 -28.47 4.61 3.46
N ALA A 184 -27.92 3.94 4.48
CA ALA A 184 -27.19 2.68 4.31
C ALA A 184 -28.09 1.56 3.74
N GLU A 185 -29.35 1.48 4.17
CA GLU A 185 -30.32 0.56 3.56
C GLU A 185 -30.60 0.88 2.09
N ALA A 186 -30.53 2.15 1.68
CA ALA A 186 -30.70 2.55 0.29
C ALA A 186 -29.53 2.11 -0.59
N THR A 187 -28.29 2.32 -0.15
CA THR A 187 -27.10 1.86 -0.90
C THR A 187 -27.08 0.34 -1.04
N PHE A 188 -27.48 -0.40 -0.01
CA PHE A 188 -27.56 -1.87 -0.09
C PHE A 188 -28.62 -2.35 -1.11
N ARG A 189 -29.76 -1.66 -1.24
CA ARG A 189 -30.76 -1.99 -2.27
C ARG A 189 -30.20 -1.81 -3.68
N PHE A 190 -29.41 -0.76 -3.89
CA PHE A 190 -28.71 -0.54 -5.15
C PHE A 190 -27.70 -1.65 -5.44
N ALA A 191 -26.87 -2.02 -4.46
CA ALA A 191 -25.92 -3.13 -4.59
C ALA A 191 -26.57 -4.48 -4.96
N VAL A 192 -27.72 -4.80 -4.34
CA VAL A 192 -28.47 -6.02 -4.70
C VAL A 192 -29.01 -5.97 -6.14
N ASN A 193 -29.31 -4.78 -6.67
CA ASN A 193 -29.72 -4.62 -8.06
C ASN A 193 -28.58 -4.90 -9.05
N GLY A 194 -27.34 -4.60 -8.67
CA GLY A 194 -26.13 -4.87 -9.47
C GLY A 194 -25.68 -6.34 -9.50
N TRP A 195 -26.41 -7.25 -8.85
CA TRP A 195 -26.08 -8.67 -8.86
C TRP A 195 -26.28 -9.28 -10.26
N ASP A 196 -25.23 -9.87 -10.83
CA ASP A 196 -25.29 -10.56 -12.11
C ASP A 196 -26.22 -11.78 -12.05
N THR A 197 -27.25 -11.77 -12.91
CA THR A 197 -28.26 -12.83 -12.99
C THR A 197 -28.00 -13.79 -14.16
N ASP A 198 -26.93 -13.59 -14.94
CA ASP A 198 -26.55 -14.52 -15.99
C ASP A 198 -26.06 -15.85 -15.40
N SER A 199 -26.94 -16.86 -15.47
CA SER A 199 -26.65 -18.24 -15.05
C SER A 199 -25.64 -18.98 -15.95
N THR A 200 -25.32 -18.42 -17.12
CA THR A 200 -24.39 -19.02 -18.10
C THR A 200 -22.98 -18.46 -18.01
N ALA A 201 -22.79 -17.32 -17.34
CA ALA A 201 -21.49 -16.74 -17.11
C ALA A 201 -20.59 -17.66 -16.27
N THR A 202 -19.29 -17.67 -16.58
CA THR A 202 -18.28 -18.25 -15.69
C THR A 202 -18.45 -17.64 -14.31
N CYS A 203 -18.45 -18.48 -13.27
CA CYS A 203 -18.64 -18.04 -11.88
C CYS A 203 -19.92 -17.19 -11.71
N SER A 204 -21.07 -17.73 -12.13
CA SER A 204 -22.37 -17.05 -12.11
C SER A 204 -22.68 -16.35 -10.76
N GLY A 205 -23.22 -15.14 -10.85
CA GLY A 205 -23.41 -14.24 -9.73
C GLY A 205 -22.31 -13.19 -9.63
N GLY A 206 -22.27 -12.48 -8.51
CA GLY A 206 -21.34 -11.40 -8.25
C GLY A 206 -21.95 -10.05 -8.64
N VAL A 207 -21.72 -9.03 -7.81
CA VAL A 207 -22.10 -7.64 -8.11
C VAL A 207 -21.14 -7.08 -9.16
N PHE A 208 -21.67 -6.44 -10.19
CA PHE A 208 -20.86 -5.68 -11.16
C PHE A 208 -20.07 -4.56 -10.47
N TRP A 209 -18.97 -4.13 -11.07
CA TRP A 209 -18.18 -3.03 -10.53
C TRP A 209 -18.82 -1.68 -10.85
N GLU A 210 -18.98 -1.41 -12.13
CA GLU A 210 -19.61 -0.21 -12.68
C GLU A 210 -21.01 -0.55 -13.19
N ASP A 211 -21.95 0.39 -13.09
CA ASP A 211 -23.26 0.28 -13.73
C ASP A 211 -23.15 0.58 -15.25
N THR A 212 -22.35 -0.22 -15.95
CA THR A 212 -22.13 -0.18 -17.40
C THR A 212 -22.27 -1.57 -18.02
N ALA A 213 -22.52 -1.62 -19.34
CA ALA A 213 -22.61 -2.88 -20.06
C ALA A 213 -21.23 -3.57 -20.12
N ASN A 214 -21.20 -4.89 -19.91
CA ASN A 214 -19.97 -5.70 -19.87
C ASN A 214 -18.98 -5.25 -18.77
N SER A 215 -19.49 -4.81 -17.62
CA SER A 215 -18.65 -4.53 -16.45
C SER A 215 -18.06 -5.83 -15.85
N SER A 216 -16.91 -5.71 -15.20
CA SER A 216 -16.32 -6.79 -14.41
C SER A 216 -17.10 -7.04 -13.12
N ARG A 217 -16.85 -8.18 -12.48
CA ARG A 217 -17.40 -8.50 -11.14
C ARG A 217 -16.24 -8.60 -10.16
N ASN A 218 -16.18 -7.65 -9.23
CA ASN A 218 -14.98 -7.40 -8.44
C ASN A 218 -15.12 -7.93 -7.02
N THR A 219 -13.99 -8.26 -6.39
CA THR A 219 -13.97 -8.50 -4.94
C THR A 219 -14.53 -7.28 -4.21
N ILE A 220 -14.17 -6.07 -4.65
CA ILE A 220 -14.57 -4.82 -3.98
C ILE A 220 -16.02 -4.38 -4.22
N SER A 221 -16.69 -4.83 -5.28
CA SER A 221 -18.13 -4.58 -5.43
C SER A 221 -18.99 -5.54 -4.58
N ASN A 222 -18.39 -6.63 -4.08
CA ASN A 222 -19.11 -7.67 -3.33
C ASN A 222 -18.80 -7.65 -1.83
N ALA A 223 -17.53 -7.68 -1.45
CA ALA A 223 -17.10 -7.84 -0.07
C ALA A 223 -17.53 -6.69 0.86
N PRO A 224 -17.31 -5.40 0.55
CA PRO A 224 -17.81 -4.30 1.39
C PRO A 224 -19.34 -4.19 1.35
N ASN A 225 -20.00 -4.53 0.24
CA ASN A 225 -21.47 -4.62 0.23
C ASN A 225 -21.99 -5.73 1.16
N ALA A 226 -21.26 -6.84 1.31
CA ALA A 226 -21.55 -7.82 2.34
C ALA A 226 -21.38 -7.24 3.75
N GLU A 227 -20.35 -6.42 4.00
CA GLU A 227 -20.17 -5.71 5.28
C GLU A 227 -21.37 -4.79 5.57
N VAL A 228 -21.80 -3.96 4.60
CA VAL A 228 -23.00 -3.11 4.73
C VAL A 228 -24.22 -3.93 5.14
N GLY A 229 -24.51 -5.02 4.41
CA GLY A 229 -25.66 -5.87 4.73
C GLY A 229 -25.56 -6.52 6.11
N LEU A 230 -24.37 -6.96 6.52
CA LEU A 230 -24.18 -7.61 7.83
C LEU A 230 -24.31 -6.62 8.99
N GLU A 231 -23.83 -5.39 8.84
CA GLU A 231 -23.98 -4.34 9.83
C GLU A 231 -25.44 -3.90 9.96
N ILE A 232 -26.15 -3.70 8.82
CA ILE A 232 -27.60 -3.46 8.84
C ILE A 232 -28.32 -4.62 9.55
N TYR A 233 -27.99 -5.86 9.24
CA TYR A 233 -28.58 -7.04 9.90
C TYR A 233 -28.37 -7.04 11.42
N GLN A 234 -27.18 -6.65 11.90
CA GLN A 234 -26.91 -6.62 13.34
C GLN A 234 -27.84 -5.65 14.09
N VAL A 235 -28.25 -4.57 13.42
CA VAL A 235 -29.18 -3.56 13.92
C VAL A 235 -30.65 -3.98 13.75
N THR A 236 -31.06 -4.35 12.54
CA THR A 236 -32.47 -4.56 12.18
C THR A 236 -32.96 -5.98 12.42
N ARG A 237 -32.05 -6.96 12.37
CA ARG A 237 -32.32 -8.40 12.39
C ARG A 237 -33.19 -8.91 11.24
N ASP A 238 -33.33 -8.14 10.16
CA ASP A 238 -34.06 -8.57 8.97
C ASP A 238 -33.22 -9.60 8.17
N PRO A 239 -33.70 -10.85 8.01
CA PRO A 239 -32.95 -11.91 7.34
C PRO A 239 -32.63 -11.60 5.87
N TYR A 240 -33.30 -10.64 5.22
CA TYR A 240 -32.99 -10.19 3.87
C TYR A 240 -31.50 -9.79 3.75
N TYR A 241 -31.01 -8.97 4.67
CA TYR A 241 -29.64 -8.46 4.62
C TYR A 241 -28.62 -9.57 4.86
N LEU A 242 -28.84 -10.42 5.87
CA LEU A 242 -27.96 -11.57 6.13
C LEU A 242 -27.90 -12.52 4.92
N THR A 243 -29.03 -12.77 4.27
CA THR A 243 -29.09 -13.68 3.12
C THR A 243 -28.26 -13.14 1.94
N TRP A 244 -28.44 -11.87 1.60
CA TRP A 244 -27.73 -11.26 0.48
C TRP A 244 -26.23 -11.06 0.78
N ALA A 245 -25.89 -10.62 1.98
CA ALA A 245 -24.49 -10.46 2.37
C ALA A 245 -23.75 -11.81 2.38
N THR A 246 -24.38 -12.88 2.88
CA THR A 246 -23.80 -14.23 2.83
C THR A 246 -23.57 -14.67 1.39
N ARG A 247 -24.52 -14.38 0.48
CA ARG A 247 -24.38 -14.70 -0.95
C ARG A 247 -23.20 -13.97 -1.59
N MET A 248 -23.04 -12.68 -1.34
CA MET A 248 -21.91 -11.89 -1.85
C MET A 248 -20.57 -12.41 -1.32
N TYR A 249 -20.49 -12.68 -0.01
CA TYR A 249 -19.30 -13.26 0.62
C TYR A 249 -18.91 -14.62 0.05
N ASP A 250 -19.88 -15.53 -0.07
CA ASP A 250 -19.65 -16.87 -0.59
C ASP A 250 -19.21 -16.86 -2.06
N TRP A 251 -19.75 -15.94 -2.87
CA TRP A 251 -19.34 -15.78 -4.26
C TRP A 251 -17.88 -15.36 -4.40
N VAL A 252 -17.44 -14.32 -3.67
CA VAL A 252 -16.02 -13.89 -3.68
C VAL A 252 -15.11 -15.06 -3.27
N ARG A 253 -15.50 -15.80 -2.21
CA ARG A 253 -14.78 -17.01 -1.79
C ARG A 253 -14.66 -18.07 -2.85
N SER A 254 -15.71 -18.33 -3.63
CA SER A 254 -15.67 -19.36 -4.66
C SER A 254 -14.95 -18.92 -5.93
N CYS A 255 -14.98 -17.62 -6.25
CA CYS A 255 -14.67 -17.13 -7.59
C CYS A 255 -13.32 -16.40 -7.68
N THR A 256 -12.89 -15.71 -6.63
CA THR A 256 -11.66 -14.88 -6.66
C THR A 256 -10.61 -15.29 -5.63
N MET A 257 -10.90 -16.27 -4.76
CA MET A 257 -9.92 -16.77 -3.79
C MET A 257 -8.84 -17.61 -4.47
N ASN A 258 -7.58 -17.27 -4.21
CA ASN A 258 -6.42 -18.01 -4.69
C ASN A 258 -6.00 -19.14 -3.73
N ALA A 259 -5.06 -19.97 -4.19
CA ALA A 259 -4.57 -21.13 -3.42
C ALA A 259 -3.87 -20.78 -2.10
N ASN A 260 -3.40 -19.53 -1.95
CA ASN A 260 -2.74 -19.05 -0.74
C ASN A 260 -3.72 -18.46 0.29
N GLY A 261 -5.01 -18.43 -0.03
CA GLY A 261 -6.06 -17.91 0.85
C GLY A 261 -6.23 -16.39 0.82
N MET A 262 -5.73 -15.75 -0.24
CA MET A 262 -5.94 -14.34 -0.56
C MET A 262 -6.87 -14.20 -1.77
N TYR A 263 -7.41 -13.01 -1.99
CA TYR A 263 -8.40 -12.71 -3.01
C TYR A 263 -7.79 -11.87 -4.13
N TYR A 264 -7.99 -12.33 -5.36
CA TYR A 264 -7.71 -11.61 -6.59
C TYR A 264 -8.66 -10.43 -6.79
N ASP A 265 -8.35 -9.56 -7.73
CA ASP A 265 -9.08 -8.30 -7.88
C ASP A 265 -10.48 -8.51 -8.44
N HIS A 266 -10.58 -9.05 -9.65
CA HIS A 266 -11.87 -9.20 -10.31
C HIS A 266 -11.92 -10.31 -11.36
N LEU A 267 -13.15 -10.67 -11.71
CA LEU A 267 -13.48 -11.53 -12.82
C LEU A 267 -13.94 -10.68 -14.01
N ASN A 268 -13.21 -10.77 -15.12
CA ASN A 268 -13.53 -10.10 -16.37
C ASN A 268 -14.79 -10.69 -17.01
N PRO A 269 -15.46 -9.93 -17.91
CA PRO A 269 -16.61 -10.43 -18.66
C PRO A 269 -16.33 -11.71 -19.47
N ASP A 270 -15.09 -11.90 -19.93
CA ASP A 270 -14.65 -13.10 -20.66
C ASP A 270 -14.39 -14.32 -19.77
N GLY A 271 -14.50 -14.16 -18.44
CA GLY A 271 -14.27 -15.20 -17.45
C GLY A 271 -12.80 -15.35 -17.01
N SER A 272 -11.88 -14.53 -17.51
CA SER A 272 -10.52 -14.44 -16.98
C SER A 272 -10.51 -13.70 -15.63
N VAL A 273 -9.55 -14.04 -14.77
CA VAL A 273 -9.40 -13.41 -13.44
C VAL A 273 -8.17 -12.52 -13.45
N ASP A 274 -8.33 -11.25 -13.12
CA ASP A 274 -7.22 -10.36 -12.82
C ASP A 274 -6.64 -10.73 -11.45
N GLN A 275 -5.38 -11.17 -11.45
CA GLN A 275 -4.74 -11.74 -10.27
C GLN A 275 -4.06 -10.71 -9.36
N THR A 276 -4.27 -9.42 -9.61
CA THR A 276 -3.70 -8.35 -8.79
C THR A 276 -4.19 -8.48 -7.34
N LEU A 277 -3.26 -8.32 -6.39
CA LEU A 277 -3.53 -8.45 -4.97
C LEU A 277 -3.56 -7.07 -4.32
N TRP A 278 -4.76 -6.63 -3.96
CA TRP A 278 -4.96 -5.39 -3.24
C TRP A 278 -5.28 -5.61 -1.75
N SER A 279 -4.72 -4.79 -0.88
CA SER A 279 -4.86 -4.93 0.58
C SER A 279 -6.31 -4.81 1.04
N TYR A 280 -7.08 -3.87 0.45
CA TYR A 280 -8.50 -3.68 0.75
C TYR A 280 -9.41 -4.87 0.40
N ASN A 281 -9.11 -5.64 -0.65
CA ASN A 281 -9.84 -6.85 -1.03
C ASN A 281 -9.68 -7.93 0.06
N GLN A 282 -8.49 -7.99 0.66
CA GLN A 282 -8.25 -8.89 1.78
C GLN A 282 -8.98 -8.39 3.03
N GLY A 283 -8.90 -7.09 3.28
CA GLY A 283 -9.54 -6.43 4.41
C GLY A 283 -11.05 -6.69 4.46
N THR A 284 -11.76 -6.33 3.40
CA THR A 284 -13.23 -6.46 3.33
C THR A 284 -13.68 -7.92 3.45
N MET A 285 -12.91 -8.89 2.93
CA MET A 285 -13.22 -10.30 3.15
C MET A 285 -12.96 -10.77 4.59
N ILE A 286 -11.94 -10.22 5.26
CA ILE A 286 -11.72 -10.46 6.69
C ILE A 286 -12.88 -9.87 7.51
N GLY A 287 -13.30 -8.64 7.20
CA GLY A 287 -14.38 -7.95 7.89
C GLY A 287 -15.73 -8.61 7.69
N ALA A 288 -16.12 -8.92 6.46
CA ALA A 288 -17.35 -9.65 6.15
C ALA A 288 -17.39 -11.04 6.84
N GLY A 289 -16.30 -11.80 6.82
CA GLY A 289 -16.21 -13.08 7.54
C GLY A 289 -16.33 -12.90 9.07
N THR A 290 -15.72 -11.85 9.60
CA THR A 290 -15.82 -11.50 11.02
C THR A 290 -17.25 -11.13 11.42
N LEU A 291 -17.93 -10.32 10.60
CA LEU A 291 -19.32 -9.92 10.81
C LEU A 291 -20.28 -11.10 10.67
N LEU A 292 -20.06 -12.01 9.71
CA LEU A 292 -20.82 -13.26 9.57
C LEU A 292 -20.69 -14.13 10.82
N TYR A 293 -19.49 -14.28 11.37
CA TYR A 293 -19.29 -14.99 12.63
C TYR A 293 -20.09 -14.34 13.78
N ARG A 294 -20.01 -13.00 13.93
CA ARG A 294 -20.76 -12.27 14.97
C ARG A 294 -22.27 -12.43 14.80
N SER A 295 -22.76 -12.43 13.57
CA SER A 295 -24.18 -12.50 13.24
C SER A 295 -24.77 -13.90 13.37
N THR A 296 -23.98 -14.95 13.12
CA THR A 296 -24.47 -16.34 13.03
C THR A 296 -23.97 -17.26 14.16
N GLY A 297 -22.87 -16.90 14.83
CA GLY A 297 -22.14 -17.79 15.74
C GLY A 297 -21.38 -18.93 15.06
N ASN A 298 -21.40 -19.02 13.72
CA ASN A 298 -20.75 -20.09 12.99
C ASN A 298 -19.23 -19.87 12.92
N ARG A 299 -18.48 -20.69 13.66
CA ARG A 299 -17.01 -20.59 13.75
C ARG A 299 -16.27 -20.78 12.42
N THR A 300 -16.90 -21.37 11.40
CA THR A 300 -16.30 -21.48 10.07
C THR A 300 -15.95 -20.11 9.50
N TYR A 301 -16.83 -19.11 9.66
CA TYR A 301 -16.55 -17.76 9.15
C TYR A 301 -15.40 -17.07 9.89
N LEU A 302 -15.24 -17.34 11.20
CA LEU A 302 -14.09 -16.84 11.97
C LEU A 302 -12.78 -17.48 11.47
N GLN A 303 -12.76 -18.80 11.29
CA GLN A 303 -11.58 -19.51 10.78
C GLN A 303 -11.18 -19.02 9.39
N GLN A 304 -12.17 -18.73 8.55
CA GLN A 304 -11.98 -18.15 7.22
C GLN A 304 -11.34 -16.75 7.28
N ALA A 305 -11.85 -15.87 8.15
CA ALA A 305 -11.27 -14.55 8.36
C ALA A 305 -9.83 -14.63 8.91
N GLU A 306 -9.57 -15.51 9.88
CA GLU A 306 -8.24 -15.74 10.46
C GLU A 306 -7.25 -16.29 9.42
N GLN A 307 -7.69 -17.17 8.52
CA GLN A 307 -6.87 -17.71 7.43
C GLN A 307 -6.44 -16.60 6.47
N THR A 308 -7.38 -15.78 5.99
CA THR A 308 -7.07 -14.65 5.09
C THR A 308 -6.21 -13.60 5.79
N ALA A 309 -6.48 -13.28 7.07
CA ALA A 309 -5.67 -12.35 7.85
C ALA A 309 -4.23 -12.85 7.97
N THR A 310 -4.03 -14.14 8.27
CA THR A 310 -2.69 -14.74 8.36
C THR A 310 -1.93 -14.66 7.02
N ALA A 311 -2.59 -14.99 5.92
CA ALA A 311 -1.98 -14.96 4.59
C ALA A 311 -1.61 -13.53 4.14
N SER A 312 -2.56 -12.60 4.28
CA SER A 312 -2.39 -11.20 3.87
C SER A 312 -1.39 -10.45 4.73
N VAL A 313 -1.41 -10.59 6.06
CA VAL A 313 -0.41 -9.97 6.95
C VAL A 313 0.99 -10.48 6.63
N ARG A 314 1.15 -11.77 6.31
CA ARG A 314 2.44 -12.32 5.87
C ARG A 314 2.90 -11.71 4.55
N TYR A 315 2.01 -11.62 3.56
CA TYR A 315 2.32 -11.11 2.22
C TYR A 315 2.68 -9.62 2.26
N TYR A 316 1.81 -8.79 2.82
CA TYR A 316 2.00 -7.34 2.88
C TYR A 316 3.08 -6.93 3.91
N GLY A 317 3.33 -7.74 4.93
CA GLY A 317 4.41 -7.52 5.90
C GLY A 317 5.82 -7.80 5.37
N THR A 318 5.96 -8.25 4.11
CA THR A 318 7.25 -8.65 3.50
C THR A 318 7.60 -7.72 2.34
N GLY A 319 8.90 -7.41 2.18
CA GLY A 319 9.44 -6.89 0.92
C GLY A 319 8.94 -5.51 0.48
N GLY A 320 8.34 -4.71 1.36
CA GLY A 320 7.75 -3.42 1.00
C GLY A 320 6.36 -3.52 0.36
N ASN A 321 5.80 -4.72 0.20
CA ASN A 321 4.52 -4.95 -0.49
C ASN A 321 3.37 -4.06 0.00
N LEU A 322 3.29 -3.79 1.31
CA LEU A 322 2.27 -2.89 1.86
C LEU A 322 2.43 -1.43 1.37
N TYR A 323 3.67 -0.95 1.19
CA TYR A 323 3.97 0.42 0.75
C TYR A 323 3.78 0.62 -0.76
N HIS A 324 3.54 -0.46 -1.52
CA HIS A 324 3.13 -0.36 -2.93
C HIS A 324 1.60 -0.29 -3.09
N GLN A 325 0.86 -0.33 -1.99
CA GLN A 325 -0.59 -0.22 -1.97
C GLN A 325 -0.99 1.24 -1.69
N PRO A 326 -2.06 1.74 -2.31
CA PRO A 326 -2.66 3.01 -1.92
C PRO A 326 -2.94 3.11 -0.42
N ASP A 327 -2.67 4.27 0.19
CA ASP A 327 -2.94 4.54 1.61
C ASP A 327 -4.37 4.19 2.00
N VAL A 328 -5.32 4.53 1.13
CA VAL A 328 -6.75 4.25 1.31
C VAL A 328 -7.03 2.75 1.38
N PHE A 329 -6.37 1.95 0.56
CA PHE A 329 -6.56 0.51 0.60
C PHE A 329 -6.02 -0.08 1.91
N ASN A 330 -4.91 0.46 2.40
CA ASN A 330 -4.31 0.08 3.66
C ASN A 330 -5.18 0.48 4.86
N ALA A 331 -5.83 1.64 4.85
CA ALA A 331 -6.79 2.02 5.89
C ALA A 331 -7.96 1.04 5.98
N ILE A 332 -8.56 0.67 4.84
CA ILE A 332 -9.65 -0.32 4.78
C ILE A 332 -9.16 -1.70 5.26
N PHE A 333 -7.95 -2.10 4.87
CA PHE A 333 -7.32 -3.33 5.34
C PHE A 333 -7.18 -3.35 6.87
N PHE A 334 -6.61 -2.28 7.44
CA PHE A 334 -6.41 -2.17 8.88
C PHE A 334 -7.72 -2.07 9.65
N ARG A 335 -8.72 -1.31 9.19
CA ARG A 335 -10.05 -1.25 9.82
C ARG A 335 -10.61 -2.66 10.08
N ASN A 336 -10.53 -3.51 9.08
CA ASN A 336 -11.08 -4.85 9.16
C ASN A 336 -10.22 -5.83 9.98
N LEU A 337 -8.89 -5.69 9.93
CA LEU A 337 -8.02 -6.41 10.85
C LEU A 337 -8.28 -6.03 12.31
N PHE A 338 -8.51 -4.75 12.62
CA PHE A 338 -8.88 -4.31 13.97
C PHE A 338 -10.25 -4.87 14.39
N GLY A 339 -11.20 -4.96 13.46
CA GLY A 339 -12.48 -5.64 13.65
C GLY A 339 -12.32 -7.12 14.08
N LEU A 340 -11.40 -7.83 13.44
CA LEU A 340 -11.03 -9.21 13.80
C LEU A 340 -10.26 -9.28 15.14
N ALA A 341 -9.33 -8.36 15.39
CA ALA A 341 -8.55 -8.28 16.65
C ALA A 341 -9.43 -8.11 17.88
N ALA A 342 -10.60 -7.49 17.74
CA ALA A 342 -11.57 -7.40 18.83
C ALA A 342 -12.11 -8.78 19.27
N ILE A 343 -11.95 -9.84 18.46
CA ILE A 343 -12.33 -11.22 18.77
C ILE A 343 -11.12 -12.10 19.08
N ASN A 344 -10.12 -12.12 18.19
CA ASN A 344 -8.99 -13.05 18.30
C ASN A 344 -7.81 -12.49 19.12
N HIS A 345 -7.84 -11.19 19.42
CA HIS A 345 -6.80 -10.48 20.17
C HIS A 345 -5.39 -10.59 19.59
N ASP A 346 -5.24 -10.79 18.27
CA ASP A 346 -3.93 -10.87 17.64
C ASP A 346 -3.26 -9.47 17.58
N PRO A 347 -2.16 -9.25 18.32
CA PRO A 347 -1.50 -7.95 18.36
C PRO A 347 -0.63 -7.67 17.12
N SER A 348 -0.49 -8.63 16.19
CA SER A 348 0.29 -8.45 14.97
C SER A 348 -0.31 -7.40 14.03
N TYR A 349 -1.64 -7.27 14.04
CA TYR A 349 -2.36 -6.32 13.18
C TYR A 349 -2.06 -4.88 13.58
N ALA A 350 -2.17 -4.59 14.88
CA ALA A 350 -1.83 -3.28 15.42
C ALA A 350 -0.33 -2.97 15.27
N ARG A 351 0.56 -3.97 15.36
CA ARG A 351 2.00 -3.81 15.07
C ARG A 351 2.27 -3.38 13.63
N MET A 352 1.56 -3.98 12.68
CA MET A 352 1.70 -3.69 11.27
C MET A 352 1.16 -2.29 10.94
N ALA A 353 -0.04 -1.95 11.44
CA ALA A 353 -0.63 -0.62 11.29
C ALA A 353 0.25 0.47 11.90
N ALA A 354 0.78 0.25 13.11
CA ALA A 354 1.68 1.19 13.75
C ALA A 354 2.97 1.40 12.94
N ALA A 355 3.60 0.32 12.46
CA ALA A 355 4.82 0.42 11.67
C ALA A 355 4.62 1.21 10.37
N TYR A 356 3.48 0.99 9.69
CA TYR A 356 3.08 1.74 8.51
C TYR A 356 2.87 3.22 8.83
N ALA A 357 2.01 3.51 9.80
CA ALA A 357 1.64 4.87 10.18
C ALA A 357 2.83 5.69 10.68
N ASP A 358 3.71 5.07 11.47
CA ASP A 358 4.91 5.72 11.98
C ASP A 358 5.92 6.04 10.89
N THR A 359 6.05 5.17 9.88
CA THR A 359 6.90 5.43 8.72
C THR A 359 6.35 6.62 7.95
N ALA A 360 5.07 6.56 7.57
CA ALA A 360 4.40 7.62 6.82
C ALA A 360 4.46 8.98 7.52
N TRP A 361 4.30 9.02 8.86
CA TRP A 361 4.41 10.26 9.64
C TRP A 361 5.75 10.96 9.46
N VAL A 362 6.83 10.19 9.25
CA VAL A 362 8.19 10.71 9.19
C VAL A 362 8.67 10.93 7.76
N THR A 363 8.24 10.08 6.82
CA THR A 363 8.75 10.09 5.44
C THR A 363 7.82 10.82 4.47
N ASP A 364 6.51 10.71 4.67
CA ASP A 364 5.52 11.07 3.63
C ASP A 364 4.77 12.36 3.99
N ARG A 365 4.72 12.70 5.29
CA ARG A 365 4.07 13.89 5.81
C ARG A 365 4.81 15.17 5.40
N GLN A 366 4.08 16.06 4.73
CA GLN A 366 4.55 17.34 4.21
C GLN A 366 4.50 18.46 5.28
N PRO A 367 5.19 19.61 5.06
CA PRO A 367 5.17 20.74 6.00
C PRO A 367 3.80 21.34 6.27
N ASN A 368 2.88 21.27 5.29
CA ASN A 368 1.48 21.70 5.45
C ASN A 368 0.60 20.67 6.19
N GLY A 369 1.17 19.51 6.55
CA GLY A 369 0.52 18.44 7.28
C GLY A 369 -0.22 17.40 6.43
N LEU A 370 -0.29 17.59 5.12
CA LEU A 370 -0.78 16.58 4.18
C LEU A 370 0.23 15.45 4.03
N PHE A 371 -0.22 14.32 3.51
CA PHE A 371 0.64 13.19 3.15
C PHE A 371 0.82 13.14 1.65
N ASN A 372 2.01 12.71 1.21
CA ASN A 372 2.29 12.42 -0.19
C ASN A 372 3.11 11.14 -0.27
N ASP A 373 2.43 10.04 -0.60
CA ASP A 373 3.04 8.73 -0.81
C ASP A 373 3.81 8.74 -2.14
N PRO A 374 5.14 8.56 -2.13
CA PRO A 374 5.96 8.53 -3.34
C PRO A 374 5.71 7.29 -4.22
N ASP A 375 5.18 6.19 -3.67
CA ASP A 375 5.11 4.87 -4.30
C ASP A 375 3.68 4.41 -4.67
N ALA A 376 2.71 5.34 -4.69
CA ALA A 376 1.33 5.02 -5.09
C ALA A 376 1.27 4.59 -6.57
N SER A 377 1.16 3.27 -6.79
CA SER A 377 1.04 2.58 -8.09
C SER A 377 -0.16 3.00 -8.96
N GLY A 378 -0.93 4.01 -8.54
CA GLY A 378 -2.07 4.57 -9.27
C GLY A 378 -2.29 6.08 -9.12
N GLY A 379 -1.38 6.83 -8.47
CA GLY A 379 -1.51 8.29 -8.34
C GLY A 379 -2.79 8.73 -7.63
N GLU A 380 -2.95 8.39 -6.35
CA GLU A 380 -4.10 8.81 -5.54
C GLU A 380 -4.19 10.33 -5.37
N SER A 381 -5.42 10.83 -5.16
CA SER A 381 -5.63 12.24 -4.85
C SER A 381 -4.99 12.62 -3.50
N PRO A 382 -4.68 13.90 -3.26
CA PRO A 382 -4.20 14.35 -1.95
C PRO A 382 -5.18 14.03 -0.80
N VAL A 383 -6.48 13.93 -1.10
CA VAL A 383 -7.50 13.51 -0.13
C VAL A 383 -7.30 12.03 0.20
N ASN A 384 -7.18 11.18 -0.81
CA ASN A 384 -6.98 9.74 -0.65
C ASN A 384 -5.59 9.34 -0.15
N GLN A 385 -4.64 10.25 -0.09
CA GLN A 385 -3.37 10.07 0.62
C GLN A 385 -3.44 10.53 2.08
N THR A 386 -4.22 11.58 2.36
CA THR A 386 -4.24 12.21 3.70
C THR A 386 -5.34 11.67 4.61
N ALA A 387 -6.56 11.54 4.09
CA ALA A 387 -7.74 11.08 4.83
C ALA A 387 -7.58 9.66 5.44
N PRO A 388 -7.08 8.64 4.71
CA PRO A 388 -6.86 7.32 5.32
C PRO A 388 -5.87 7.32 6.47
N MET A 389 -4.88 8.22 6.46
CA MET A 389 -3.95 8.35 7.59
C MET A 389 -4.67 8.83 8.84
N VAL A 390 -5.70 9.68 8.73
CA VAL A 390 -6.57 10.04 9.88
C VAL A 390 -7.21 8.78 10.47
N GLU A 391 -7.77 7.92 9.63
CA GLU A 391 -8.43 6.68 10.06
C GLU A 391 -7.44 5.74 10.76
N ILE A 392 -6.26 5.51 10.17
CA ILE A 392 -5.24 4.63 10.73
C ILE A 392 -4.76 5.15 12.11
N TYR A 393 -4.46 6.45 12.24
CA TYR A 393 -4.10 7.02 13.55
C TYR A 393 -5.25 6.93 14.55
N ALA A 394 -6.51 7.11 14.13
CA ALA A 394 -7.65 6.99 15.02
C ALA A 394 -7.87 5.54 15.49
N LEU A 395 -7.64 4.53 14.63
CA LEU A 395 -7.66 3.11 14.99
C LEU A 395 -6.60 2.80 16.06
N LEU A 396 -5.37 3.30 15.86
CA LEU A 396 -4.27 3.15 16.80
C LEU A 396 -4.52 3.89 18.12
N ALA A 397 -5.11 5.09 18.06
CA ALA A 397 -5.44 5.91 19.24
C ALA A 397 -6.41 5.22 20.20
N LYS A 398 -7.33 4.40 19.67
CA LYS A 398 -8.30 3.60 20.44
C LYS A 398 -7.67 2.35 21.08
N SER A 399 -6.40 2.08 20.81
CA SER A 399 -5.65 0.94 21.32
C SER A 399 -4.49 1.39 22.23
N ALA A 400 -3.97 0.46 23.04
CA ALA A 400 -2.75 0.73 23.78
C ALA A 400 -1.56 0.92 22.81
N PRO A 401 -0.61 1.84 23.09
CA PRO A 401 0.56 2.03 22.25
C PRO A 401 1.31 0.71 22.05
N VAL A 402 1.51 0.34 20.78
CA VAL A 402 2.18 -0.90 20.40
C VAL A 402 3.69 -0.78 20.53
N TYR A 403 4.21 0.40 20.21
CA TYR A 403 5.60 0.79 20.37
C TYR A 403 5.70 1.91 21.41
N ALA A 404 6.89 2.11 21.98
CA ALA A 404 7.17 3.28 22.81
C ALA A 404 7.73 4.44 21.99
N ALA A 405 8.46 4.13 20.92
CA ALA A 405 8.99 5.07 19.95
C ALA A 405 9.14 4.39 18.59
N THR A 406 9.34 5.18 17.55
CA THR A 406 9.70 4.71 16.22
C THR A 406 10.94 5.39 15.71
N GLY A 407 11.72 4.66 14.91
CA GLY A 407 12.94 5.16 14.29
C GLY A 407 12.70 5.54 12.83
N SER A 408 13.61 6.33 12.26
CA SER A 408 13.73 6.53 10.81
C SER A 408 15.15 6.92 10.43
N THR A 409 15.46 6.86 9.13
CA THR A 409 16.73 7.33 8.58
C THR A 409 16.49 8.25 7.38
N SER A 410 17.15 9.41 7.35
CA SER A 410 17.04 10.37 6.24
C SER A 410 18.42 10.86 5.76
N PRO A 411 18.79 10.65 4.49
CA PRO A 411 18.04 9.86 3.50
C PRO A 411 17.94 8.37 3.90
N SER A 412 16.89 7.70 3.44
CA SER A 412 16.62 6.26 3.69
C SER A 412 17.51 5.34 2.85
N SER A 413 18.09 5.89 1.78
CA SER A 413 19.15 5.28 0.99
C SER A 413 20.37 6.20 0.92
N VAL A 414 21.57 5.62 1.01
CA VAL A 414 22.83 6.34 0.95
C VAL A 414 23.67 5.75 -0.16
N ALA A 415 23.85 6.50 -1.25
CA ALA A 415 24.76 6.14 -2.33
C ALA A 415 26.18 6.62 -2.04
N VAL A 416 27.15 5.71 -2.14
CA VAL A 416 28.57 5.97 -1.90
C VAL A 416 29.43 5.25 -2.92
N GLN A 417 30.63 5.77 -3.15
CA GLN A 417 31.65 5.05 -3.88
C GLN A 417 32.44 4.15 -2.93
N PRO A 418 33.14 3.13 -3.45
CA PRO A 418 34.04 2.32 -2.63
C PRO A 418 35.04 3.15 -1.84
N GLY A 419 35.08 2.94 -0.52
CA GLY A 419 35.98 3.64 0.40
C GLY A 419 35.61 5.08 0.74
N THR A 420 34.51 5.63 0.19
CA THR A 420 34.01 6.97 0.56
C THR A 420 32.84 6.87 1.53
N SER A 421 32.56 7.97 2.24
CA SER A 421 31.50 8.03 3.24
C SER A 421 30.33 8.89 2.75
N GLY A 422 29.13 8.36 2.90
CA GLY A 422 27.87 9.09 2.85
C GLY A 422 27.34 9.29 4.26
N THR A 423 26.25 10.03 4.41
CA THR A 423 25.63 10.24 5.72
C THR A 423 24.13 10.07 5.66
N THR A 424 23.57 9.47 6.70
CA THR A 424 22.15 9.50 7.02
C THR A 424 21.93 10.08 8.42
N THR A 425 20.74 10.60 8.67
CA THR A 425 20.30 11.07 9.98
C THR A 425 19.37 10.03 10.57
N LEU A 426 19.79 9.40 11.66
CA LEU A 426 18.98 8.50 12.46
C LEU A 426 18.09 9.33 13.39
N SER A 427 16.77 9.25 13.21
CA SER A 427 15.78 9.94 14.03
C SER A 427 14.96 8.95 14.84
N VAL A 428 14.51 9.36 16.03
CA VAL A 428 13.56 8.63 16.84
C VAL A 428 12.42 9.56 17.25
N GLN A 429 11.19 9.13 17.07
CA GLN A 429 9.96 9.83 17.42
C GLN A 429 9.26 9.08 18.55
N SER A 430 8.91 9.78 19.63
CA SER A 430 8.15 9.18 20.72
C SER A 430 6.69 8.99 20.31
N VAL A 431 6.15 7.80 20.58
CA VAL A 431 4.71 7.50 20.46
C VAL A 431 4.03 7.42 21.83
N GLU A 432 4.69 7.97 22.85
CA GLU A 432 4.18 8.06 24.21
C GLU A 432 4.04 9.53 24.64
N GLY A 433 3.10 9.78 25.54
CA GLY A 433 2.90 11.10 26.18
C GLY A 433 3.94 11.45 27.25
N ARG A 434 5.10 10.79 27.30
CA ARG A 434 6.17 11.04 28.28
C ARG A 434 7.56 10.96 27.65
N THR A 435 8.52 11.65 28.26
CA THR A 435 9.93 11.59 27.85
C THR A 435 10.51 10.18 28.03
N GLN A 436 11.33 9.74 27.08
CA GLN A 436 12.00 8.45 27.10
C GLN A 436 13.48 8.55 26.70
N ILE A 437 14.27 7.56 27.16
CA ILE A 437 15.68 7.39 26.80
C ILE A 437 15.76 6.18 25.88
N VAL A 438 16.21 6.38 24.66
CA VAL A 438 16.36 5.34 23.64
C VAL A 438 17.84 5.13 23.34
N HIS A 439 18.33 3.92 23.56
CA HIS A 439 19.67 3.50 23.14
C HIS A 439 19.60 2.86 21.76
N TRP A 440 20.61 3.09 20.93
CA TRP A 440 20.65 2.52 19.59
C TRP A 440 22.02 1.94 19.25
N THR A 441 22.04 0.94 18.38
CA THR A 441 23.24 0.26 17.89
C THR A 441 23.10 -0.05 16.40
N ALA A 442 24.12 0.25 15.61
CA ALA A 442 24.18 -0.08 14.19
C ALA A 442 24.81 -1.45 13.95
N SER A 443 24.26 -2.19 13.00
CA SER A 443 24.75 -3.45 12.46
C SER A 443 24.92 -3.29 10.96
N ALA A 444 26.13 -3.55 10.45
CA ALA A 444 26.46 -3.44 9.04
C ALA A 444 27.10 -4.74 8.53
N PRO A 445 26.81 -5.17 7.29
CA PRO A 445 27.48 -6.26 6.62
C PRO A 445 28.99 -6.04 6.52
N ALA A 446 29.73 -7.13 6.28
CA ALA A 446 31.17 -7.06 6.08
C ALA A 446 31.53 -6.07 4.97
N GLY A 447 32.52 -5.21 5.23
CA GLY A 447 33.00 -4.20 4.28
C GLY A 447 32.39 -2.80 4.48
N LEU A 448 31.26 -2.67 5.18
CA LEU A 448 30.71 -1.36 5.56
C LEU A 448 31.16 -0.95 6.96
N THR A 449 31.37 0.35 7.16
CA THR A 449 31.62 0.89 8.51
C THR A 449 30.67 2.04 8.82
N VAL A 450 30.17 2.06 10.06
CA VAL A 450 29.18 3.02 10.54
C VAL A 450 29.76 3.82 11.70
N ARG A 451 29.66 5.16 11.66
CA ARG A 451 30.19 6.06 12.70
C ARG A 451 29.22 7.21 13.03
N PRO A 452 28.82 7.39 14.30
CA PRO A 452 29.02 6.46 15.42
C PRO A 452 28.26 5.13 15.18
N ALA A 453 28.75 4.04 15.77
CA ALA A 453 28.11 2.71 15.66
C ALA A 453 27.05 2.47 16.76
N SER A 454 26.96 3.34 17.76
CA SER A 454 25.94 3.31 18.81
C SER A 454 25.80 4.68 19.47
N GLY A 455 24.70 4.89 20.18
CA GLY A 455 24.44 6.14 20.88
C GLY A 455 23.19 6.11 21.75
N THR A 456 22.83 7.27 22.29
CA THR A 456 21.64 7.45 23.13
C THR A 456 20.92 8.73 22.73
N LEU A 457 19.59 8.68 22.65
CA LEU A 457 18.71 9.79 22.34
C LEU A 457 17.72 10.01 23.49
N VAL A 458 17.56 11.26 23.93
CA VAL A 458 16.52 11.66 24.88
C VAL A 458 15.37 12.25 24.08
N VAL A 459 14.27 11.50 24.00
CA VAL A 459 13.12 11.82 23.17
C VAL A 459 12.01 12.36 24.07
N ARG A 460 11.61 13.62 23.87
CA ARG A 460 10.54 14.24 24.67
C ARG A 460 9.18 13.58 24.39
N ALA A 461 8.23 13.74 25.31
CA ALA A 461 6.84 13.35 25.14
C ALA A 461 6.29 13.81 23.78
N GLY A 462 5.86 12.87 22.93
CA GLY A 462 5.37 13.14 21.57
C GLY A 462 6.36 13.87 20.64
N GLY A 463 7.63 14.04 21.03
CA GLY A 463 8.65 14.73 20.26
C GLY A 463 9.62 13.78 19.56
N SER A 464 10.57 14.36 18.83
CA SER A 464 11.66 13.63 18.17
C SER A 464 13.04 14.02 18.70
N ALA A 465 14.01 13.15 18.48
CA ALA A 465 15.44 13.43 18.62
C ALA A 465 16.20 12.71 17.50
N SER A 466 17.34 13.26 17.07
CA SER A 466 18.10 12.71 15.95
C SER A 466 19.61 12.81 16.14
N THR A 467 20.35 11.98 15.40
CA THR A 467 21.81 12.02 15.31
C THR A 467 22.27 11.70 13.90
N ARG A 468 23.31 12.38 13.43
CA ARG A 468 23.93 12.08 12.14
C ARG A 468 24.83 10.85 12.26
N VAL A 469 24.79 10.00 11.24
CA VAL A 469 25.59 8.78 11.11
C VAL A 469 26.28 8.79 9.75
N ALA A 470 27.59 8.59 9.74
CA ALA A 470 28.37 8.38 8.53
C ALA A 470 28.47 6.88 8.22
N ILE A 471 28.28 6.52 6.96
CA ILE A 471 28.40 5.15 6.45
C ILE A 471 29.44 5.15 5.34
N THR A 472 30.49 4.36 5.51
CA THR A 472 31.57 4.23 4.51
C THR A 472 31.39 2.96 3.71
N GLY A 473 31.34 3.10 2.38
CA GLY A 473 31.15 2.03 1.41
C GLY A 473 32.28 0.99 1.40
N SER A 474 31.93 -0.26 1.12
CA SER A 474 32.88 -1.36 0.97
C SER A 474 33.71 -1.26 -0.33
N ALA A 475 34.68 -2.15 -0.55
CA ALA A 475 35.38 -2.25 -1.83
C ALA A 475 34.55 -2.89 -2.96
N THR A 476 33.43 -3.52 -2.60
CA THR A 476 32.57 -4.30 -3.48
C THR A 476 31.30 -3.52 -3.81
N ASP A 477 30.97 -3.49 -5.09
CA ASP A 477 29.74 -2.87 -5.58
C ASP A 477 28.51 -3.69 -5.16
N GLY A 478 27.39 -3.01 -5.01
CA GLY A 478 26.11 -3.61 -4.65
C GLY A 478 25.35 -2.82 -3.59
N THR A 479 24.18 -3.36 -3.25
CA THR A 479 23.26 -2.76 -2.29
C THR A 479 23.31 -3.54 -0.98
N PHE A 480 23.54 -2.83 0.12
CA PHE A 480 23.76 -3.43 1.43
C PHE A 480 22.85 -2.79 2.49
N PRO A 481 22.20 -3.58 3.34
CA PRO A 481 21.40 -3.04 4.44
C PRO A 481 22.30 -2.65 5.62
N VAL A 482 22.11 -1.46 6.19
CA VAL A 482 22.63 -1.10 7.52
C VAL A 482 21.46 -0.97 8.48
N THR A 483 21.41 -1.82 9.50
CA THR A 483 20.29 -1.86 10.46
C THR A 483 20.65 -1.20 11.78
N PHE A 484 19.79 -0.33 12.27
CA PHE A 484 19.86 0.31 13.57
C PHE A 484 18.84 -0.35 14.50
N ALA A 485 19.31 -1.06 15.51
CA ALA A 485 18.48 -1.63 16.57
C ALA A 485 18.34 -0.63 17.72
N PHE A 486 17.18 -0.63 18.37
CA PHE A 486 16.87 0.26 19.49
C PHE A 486 16.50 -0.52 20.74
N SER A 487 16.72 0.11 21.90
CA SER A 487 16.20 -0.38 23.19
C SER A 487 15.73 0.80 24.05
N SER A 488 14.60 0.60 24.73
CA SER A 488 13.98 1.56 25.63
C SER A 488 13.33 0.82 26.78
N THR A 489 13.38 1.41 27.98
CA THR A 489 12.63 0.89 29.15
C THR A 489 11.14 1.23 29.08
N ALA A 490 10.75 2.12 28.17
CA ALA A 490 9.37 2.51 27.96
C ALA A 490 8.57 1.44 27.20
N GLY A 491 9.22 0.67 26.33
CA GLY A 491 8.60 -0.38 25.53
C GLY A 491 9.41 -0.68 24.27
N ALA A 492 8.83 -1.43 23.35
CA ALA A 492 9.47 -1.81 22.10
C ALA A 492 9.68 -0.60 21.18
N VAL A 493 10.83 -0.54 20.52
CA VAL A 493 11.15 0.43 19.46
C VAL A 493 11.63 -0.38 18.25
N PRO A 494 10.92 -0.36 17.11
CA PRO A 494 11.31 -1.13 15.92
C PRO A 494 12.67 -0.71 15.39
N SER A 495 13.47 -1.69 14.95
CA SER A 495 14.71 -1.42 14.23
C SER A 495 14.42 -0.75 12.89
N VAL A 496 15.35 0.09 12.42
CA VAL A 496 15.28 0.70 11.08
C VAL A 496 16.47 0.30 10.24
N THR A 497 16.28 0.21 8.93
CA THR A 497 17.34 -0.15 7.98
C THR A 497 17.51 0.96 6.95
N THR A 498 18.76 1.39 6.76
CA THR A 498 19.16 2.24 5.64
C THR A 498 19.74 1.36 4.55
N SER A 499 19.29 1.56 3.31
CA SER A 499 19.94 0.94 2.15
C SER A 499 21.21 1.70 1.81
N VAL A 500 22.31 0.99 1.58
CA VAL A 500 23.59 1.61 1.22
C VAL A 500 24.00 1.05 -0.13
N LEU A 501 23.94 1.93 -1.12
CA LEU A 501 24.37 1.61 -2.47
C LEU A 501 25.86 1.93 -2.60
N VAL A 502 26.68 0.90 -2.77
CA VAL A 502 28.09 1.06 -3.10
C VAL A 502 28.24 0.84 -4.59
N ALA A 503 28.65 1.87 -5.33
CA ALA A 503 28.86 1.75 -6.77
C ALA A 503 30.09 2.55 -7.20
N ARG A 504 30.96 1.92 -7.98
CA ARG A 504 32.06 2.61 -8.67
C ARG A 504 31.49 3.60 -9.70
N PRO A 505 32.22 4.71 -9.97
CA PRO A 505 31.84 5.59 -11.06
C PRO A 505 31.76 4.82 -12.38
N GLY A 506 30.60 4.92 -13.04
CA GLY A 506 30.30 4.23 -14.30
C GLY A 506 29.66 2.85 -14.17
N ASP A 507 29.52 2.30 -12.96
CA ASP A 507 28.79 1.05 -12.78
C ASP A 507 27.29 1.31 -12.61
N LEU A 508 26.49 0.84 -13.55
CA LEU A 508 25.03 0.92 -13.50
C LEU A 508 24.38 -0.30 -12.86
N ALA A 509 25.07 -1.44 -12.79
CA ALA A 509 24.48 -2.69 -12.31
C ALA A 509 23.85 -2.57 -10.91
N PRO A 510 24.45 -1.82 -9.96
CA PRO A 510 23.85 -1.60 -8.65
C PRO A 510 22.55 -0.78 -8.67
N TYR A 511 22.26 -0.07 -9.76
CA TYR A 511 21.05 0.75 -9.94
C TYR A 511 19.97 0.07 -10.78
N PHE A 512 20.22 -1.10 -11.37
CA PHE A 512 19.23 -1.77 -12.21
C PHE A 512 18.03 -2.21 -11.37
N ASP A 513 16.84 -1.78 -11.79
CA ASP A 513 15.55 -2.00 -11.11
C ASP A 513 14.51 -2.65 -12.03
N ASN A 514 14.86 -2.88 -13.30
CA ASN A 514 13.98 -3.49 -14.28
C ASN A 514 14.71 -4.53 -15.14
N THR A 515 14.00 -5.61 -15.48
CA THR A 515 14.49 -6.69 -16.37
C THR A 515 13.84 -6.51 -17.74
N GLY A 516 14.58 -5.90 -18.65
CA GLY A 516 14.11 -5.48 -19.97
C GLY A 516 14.41 -6.47 -21.09
N ILE A 517 15.30 -7.44 -20.86
CA ILE A 517 15.80 -8.37 -21.88
C ILE A 517 15.52 -9.82 -21.46
N SER A 518 14.88 -10.60 -22.35
CA SER A 518 14.69 -12.05 -22.16
C SER A 518 15.39 -12.86 -23.25
N ASP A 519 15.65 -14.13 -22.92
CA ASP A 519 16.07 -15.17 -23.87
C ASP A 519 14.85 -15.68 -24.65
N ASP A 520 14.99 -15.90 -25.95
CA ASP A 520 13.92 -16.42 -26.81
C ASP A 520 13.33 -17.75 -26.31
N ALA A 521 14.16 -18.61 -25.69
CA ALA A 521 13.74 -19.87 -25.10
C ALA A 521 13.15 -19.72 -23.69
N ASN A 522 13.27 -18.54 -23.05
CA ASN A 522 12.73 -18.27 -21.72
C ASN A 522 12.20 -16.83 -21.56
N GLN A 523 11.17 -16.50 -22.35
CA GLN A 523 10.63 -15.15 -22.48
C GLN A 523 9.95 -14.60 -21.22
N ALA A 524 9.50 -15.49 -20.31
CA ALA A 524 8.85 -15.12 -19.06
C ALA A 524 9.77 -14.43 -18.04
N THR A 525 11.07 -14.38 -18.33
CA THR A 525 12.08 -13.81 -17.41
C THR A 525 12.20 -12.30 -17.45
N ALA A 526 11.56 -11.61 -18.40
CA ALA A 526 11.66 -10.16 -18.54
C ALA A 526 10.33 -9.50 -18.91
N ASN A 527 10.17 -8.26 -18.46
CA ASN A 527 8.99 -7.43 -18.70
C ASN A 527 9.42 -5.96 -18.68
N LEU A 528 9.86 -5.45 -19.83
CA LEU A 528 10.35 -4.08 -19.97
C LEU A 528 9.22 -3.07 -19.74
N ASP A 529 8.06 -3.28 -20.37
CA ASP A 529 6.98 -2.28 -20.48
C ASP A 529 5.88 -2.40 -19.41
N GLY A 530 5.98 -3.41 -18.54
CA GLY A 530 4.96 -3.73 -17.54
C GLY A 530 3.82 -4.59 -18.08
N TYR A 531 3.64 -4.69 -19.39
CA TYR A 531 2.56 -5.44 -20.06
C TYR A 531 2.98 -6.84 -20.52
N GLY A 532 4.14 -7.29 -20.09
CA GLY A 532 4.67 -8.62 -20.37
C GLY A 532 5.52 -8.69 -21.64
N PHE A 533 6.03 -7.57 -22.16
CA PHE A 533 6.91 -7.57 -23.32
C PHE A 533 8.33 -7.13 -22.98
N SER A 534 9.31 -7.68 -23.69
CA SER A 534 10.74 -7.40 -23.49
C SER A 534 11.52 -7.44 -24.80
N TYR A 535 12.73 -6.87 -24.80
CA TYR A 535 13.68 -7.11 -25.88
C TYR A 535 14.12 -8.59 -25.87
N SER A 536 14.40 -9.13 -27.06
CA SER A 536 15.06 -10.43 -27.22
C SER A 536 16.57 -10.26 -27.19
N ALA A 537 17.26 -11.04 -26.35
CA ALA A 537 18.72 -11.06 -26.30
C ALA A 537 19.33 -11.52 -27.64
N GLU A 538 18.72 -12.50 -28.30
CA GLU A 538 19.12 -13.01 -29.61
C GLU A 538 18.96 -11.95 -30.69
N ALA A 539 17.84 -11.23 -30.69
CA ALA A 539 17.58 -10.16 -31.65
C ALA A 539 18.52 -8.96 -31.45
N LEU A 540 18.80 -8.60 -30.20
CA LEU A 540 19.77 -7.54 -29.87
C LEU A 540 21.18 -7.94 -30.27
N ALA A 541 21.60 -9.19 -29.99
CA ALA A 541 22.89 -9.73 -30.41
C ALA A 541 23.04 -9.74 -31.94
N ALA A 542 21.98 -10.11 -32.67
CA ALA A 542 21.96 -10.04 -34.13
C ALA A 542 22.12 -8.61 -34.67
N SER A 543 21.72 -7.61 -33.89
CA SER A 543 21.91 -6.18 -34.16
C SER A 543 23.22 -5.60 -33.58
N GLY A 544 24.13 -6.45 -33.09
CA GLY A 544 25.46 -6.06 -32.63
C GLY A 544 25.57 -5.74 -31.13
N LEU A 545 24.50 -5.94 -30.36
CA LEU A 545 24.47 -5.73 -28.91
C LEU A 545 24.66 -7.05 -28.16
N THR A 546 25.90 -7.51 -28.04
CA THR A 546 26.25 -8.63 -27.15
C THR A 546 26.83 -8.10 -25.84
N PRO A 547 26.60 -8.74 -24.68
CA PRO A 547 27.24 -8.34 -23.42
C PRO A 547 28.74 -8.14 -23.58
N GLY A 548 29.27 -7.01 -23.09
CA GLY A 548 30.67 -6.61 -23.25
C GLY A 548 30.98 -5.84 -24.55
N ALA A 549 30.00 -5.62 -25.44
CA ALA A 549 30.20 -4.83 -26.65
C ALA A 549 30.37 -3.34 -26.35
N THR A 550 31.12 -2.65 -27.23
CA THR A 550 31.13 -1.17 -27.29
C THR A 550 30.39 -0.73 -28.54
N VAL A 551 29.44 0.18 -28.36
CA VAL A 551 28.52 0.64 -29.40
C VAL A 551 28.78 2.11 -29.65
N THR A 552 28.85 2.52 -30.92
CA THR A 552 28.93 3.94 -31.28
C THR A 552 27.64 4.38 -31.94
N SER A 553 27.00 5.42 -31.40
CA SER A 553 25.83 6.06 -32.01
C SER A 553 25.94 7.58 -31.80
N ASP A 554 25.63 8.34 -32.85
CA ASP A 554 25.75 9.81 -32.88
C ASP A 554 27.11 10.35 -32.42
N GLY A 555 28.19 9.63 -32.70
CA GLY A 555 29.55 10.01 -32.30
C GLY A 555 29.91 9.73 -30.84
N VAL A 556 28.97 9.19 -30.05
CA VAL A 556 29.19 8.79 -28.65
C VAL A 556 29.42 7.28 -28.55
N GLN A 557 30.35 6.87 -27.67
CA GLN A 557 30.63 5.46 -27.37
C GLN A 557 29.95 5.02 -26.08
N TYR A 558 29.35 3.83 -26.09
CA TYR A 558 28.61 3.23 -24.98
C TYR A 558 29.11 1.81 -24.71
N GLY A 559 29.26 1.45 -23.43
CA GLY A 559 29.49 0.07 -23.02
C GLY A 559 28.16 -0.65 -22.83
N TRP A 560 27.99 -1.81 -23.47
CA TRP A 560 26.77 -2.61 -23.37
C TRP A 560 26.95 -3.75 -22.38
N SER A 561 26.12 -3.80 -21.35
CA SER A 561 26.10 -4.86 -20.32
C SER A 561 24.80 -5.66 -20.28
N GLY A 562 23.82 -5.34 -21.13
CA GLY A 562 22.50 -5.96 -21.10
C GLY A 562 22.55 -7.46 -21.36
N ALA A 563 22.00 -8.24 -20.42
CA ALA A 563 21.97 -9.70 -20.44
C ALA A 563 20.56 -10.21 -20.13
N ALA A 564 20.19 -11.37 -20.67
CA ALA A 564 18.86 -11.93 -20.51
C ALA A 564 18.54 -12.33 -19.07
N GLY A 565 17.30 -12.06 -18.64
CA GLY A 565 16.68 -12.62 -17.45
C GLY A 565 17.26 -12.13 -16.12
N GLN A 566 17.96 -10.99 -16.14
CA GLN A 566 18.41 -10.26 -14.95
C GLN A 566 18.12 -8.77 -15.15
N ALA A 567 18.01 -8.01 -14.06
CA ALA A 567 17.85 -6.56 -14.17
C ALA A 567 19.00 -5.96 -15.00
N ASP A 568 18.67 -5.13 -15.97
CA ASP A 568 19.58 -4.71 -17.05
C ASP A 568 19.45 -3.22 -17.43
N ASN A 569 18.48 -2.52 -16.84
CA ASN A 569 18.26 -1.10 -17.04
C ASN A 569 17.80 -0.41 -15.75
N VAL A 570 17.98 0.90 -15.73
CA VAL A 570 17.51 1.80 -14.67
C VAL A 570 16.28 2.55 -15.17
N VAL A 571 15.15 2.43 -14.49
CA VAL A 571 13.98 3.29 -14.71
C VAL A 571 14.23 4.62 -14.01
N ALA A 572 14.19 5.73 -14.76
CA ALA A 572 14.51 7.04 -14.20
C ALA A 572 13.55 7.45 -13.06
N ALA A 573 14.09 7.56 -11.85
CA ALA A 573 13.38 7.95 -10.63
C ALA A 573 14.23 8.87 -9.73
N GLY A 574 15.18 9.61 -10.31
CA GLY A 574 16.04 10.56 -9.59
C GLY A 574 17.39 10.02 -9.13
N GLN A 575 17.82 8.86 -9.64
CA GLN A 575 19.10 8.26 -9.30
C GLN A 575 20.28 9.20 -9.63
N VAL A 576 21.26 9.29 -8.73
CA VAL A 576 22.50 10.05 -8.94
C VAL A 576 23.63 9.09 -9.33
N LEU A 577 23.96 9.06 -10.61
CA LEU A 577 24.94 8.17 -11.21
C LEU A 577 26.30 8.87 -11.24
N ALA A 578 27.23 8.44 -10.38
CA ALA A 578 28.62 8.88 -10.49
C ALA A 578 29.24 8.30 -11.77
N VAL A 579 30.02 9.11 -12.48
CA VAL A 579 30.67 8.69 -13.74
C VAL A 579 32.18 8.90 -13.68
N PRO A 580 32.98 8.15 -14.47
CA PRO A 580 34.41 8.40 -14.59
C PRO A 580 34.67 9.80 -15.15
N ALA A 581 35.69 10.48 -14.63
CA ALA A 581 36.09 11.78 -15.16
C ALA A 581 36.79 11.61 -16.52
N ILE A 582 36.10 11.96 -17.60
CA ILE A 582 36.65 11.94 -18.97
C ILE A 582 36.99 13.36 -19.41
N THR A 583 38.29 13.66 -19.49
CA THR A 583 38.78 15.00 -19.87
C THR A 583 38.55 15.27 -21.36
N GLY A 584 38.02 16.45 -21.67
CA GLY A 584 37.87 16.93 -23.06
C GLY A 584 36.64 16.40 -23.80
N ALA A 585 35.73 15.71 -23.10
CA ALA A 585 34.41 15.39 -23.64
C ALA A 585 33.61 16.67 -23.88
N THR A 586 32.94 16.74 -25.04
CA THR A 586 32.05 17.85 -25.40
C THR A 586 30.59 17.42 -25.43
N GLU A 587 30.32 16.11 -25.47
CA GLU A 587 28.97 15.56 -25.48
C GLU A 587 28.83 14.42 -24.46
N LEU A 588 27.70 14.41 -23.77
CA LEU A 588 27.21 13.28 -22.96
C LEU A 588 26.14 12.56 -23.77
N GLY A 589 26.25 11.25 -23.89
CA GLY A 589 25.22 10.41 -24.46
C GLY A 589 24.54 9.55 -23.41
N VAL A 590 23.24 9.36 -23.56
CA VAL A 590 22.42 8.40 -22.80
C VAL A 590 21.78 7.44 -23.80
N MET A 591 21.99 6.14 -23.60
CA MET A 591 21.38 5.08 -24.39
C MET A 591 20.21 4.48 -23.61
N GLY A 592 19.06 4.36 -24.26
CA GLY A 592 17.85 3.92 -23.62
C GLY A 592 16.62 3.90 -24.52
N SER A 593 15.46 3.74 -23.92
CA SER A 593 14.17 3.78 -24.61
C SER A 593 13.06 4.23 -23.67
N ALA A 594 11.94 4.66 -24.24
CA ALA A 594 10.71 4.87 -23.47
C ALA A 594 9.77 3.68 -23.65
N THR A 595 8.95 3.43 -22.63
CA THR A 595 7.77 2.56 -22.74
C THR A 595 6.52 3.36 -22.43
N ASN A 596 5.38 2.92 -22.96
CA ASN A 596 4.08 3.55 -22.74
C ASN A 596 3.96 4.95 -23.36
N GLY A 597 4.67 5.16 -24.47
CA GLY A 597 4.68 6.41 -25.23
C GLY A 597 6.03 7.13 -25.20
N PRO A 598 6.35 7.96 -26.22
CA PRO A 598 7.52 8.81 -26.20
C PRO A 598 7.48 9.72 -24.97
N SER A 599 8.57 9.74 -24.23
CA SER A 599 8.61 10.34 -22.90
C SER A 599 9.85 11.21 -22.70
N SER A 600 9.74 12.22 -21.86
CA SER A 600 10.85 13.11 -21.51
C SER A 600 10.83 13.58 -20.06
N GLY A 601 12.00 13.94 -19.53
CA GLY A 601 12.15 14.44 -18.17
C GLY A 601 13.40 15.32 -18.02
N THR A 602 13.46 16.09 -16.95
CA THR A 602 14.62 16.96 -16.66
C THR A 602 15.70 16.18 -15.92
N MET A 603 16.92 16.16 -16.45
CA MET A 603 18.10 15.56 -15.84
C MET A 603 19.11 16.64 -15.44
N THR A 604 19.89 16.40 -14.38
CA THR A 604 20.94 17.31 -13.91
C THR A 604 22.33 16.70 -14.10
N ILE A 605 23.19 17.40 -14.83
CA ILE A 605 24.61 17.07 -14.98
C ILE A 605 25.39 17.86 -13.93
N THR A 606 26.15 17.19 -13.08
CA THR A 606 27.04 17.83 -12.10
C THR A 606 28.48 17.70 -12.55
N TYR A 607 29.21 18.81 -12.56
CA TYR A 607 30.61 18.88 -12.97
C TYR A 607 31.56 18.75 -11.77
N THR A 608 32.81 18.38 -12.04
CA THR A 608 33.85 18.17 -11.01
C THR A 608 34.20 19.42 -10.20
N ASP A 609 33.86 20.61 -10.69
CA ASP A 609 34.00 21.88 -9.96
C ASP A 609 32.76 22.28 -9.14
N GLY A 610 31.76 21.40 -9.08
CA GLY A 610 30.52 21.59 -8.32
C GLY A 610 29.45 22.40 -9.06
N THR A 611 29.72 22.90 -10.27
CA THR A 611 28.69 23.55 -11.09
C THR A 611 27.75 22.51 -11.71
N THR A 612 26.52 22.92 -12.04
CA THR A 612 25.49 22.04 -12.60
C THR A 612 24.94 22.57 -13.92
N GLN A 613 24.41 21.66 -14.74
CA GLN A 613 23.67 21.95 -15.97
C GLN A 613 22.38 21.13 -15.97
N GLN A 614 21.25 21.77 -16.26
CA GLN A 614 20.02 21.06 -16.58
C GLN A 614 19.98 20.69 -18.06
N ALA A 615 19.46 19.50 -18.36
CA ALA A 615 19.21 19.03 -19.72
C ALA A 615 17.90 18.22 -19.76
N THR A 616 17.36 18.04 -20.95
CA THR A 616 16.20 17.16 -21.17
C THR A 616 16.70 15.79 -21.59
N LEU A 617 16.32 14.75 -20.84
CA LEU A 617 16.44 13.36 -21.28
C LEU A 617 15.10 12.95 -21.89
N GLY A 618 15.09 12.61 -23.17
CA GLY A 618 13.89 12.11 -23.85
C GLY A 618 14.20 10.87 -24.66
N PHE A 619 13.28 9.92 -24.65
CA PHE A 619 13.33 8.74 -25.50
C PHE A 619 12.01 8.52 -26.23
N THR A 620 12.13 8.08 -27.46
CA THR A 620 11.03 7.57 -28.26
C THR A 620 10.55 6.25 -27.67
N ASP A 621 9.26 5.96 -27.83
CA ASP A 621 8.71 4.65 -27.45
C ASP A 621 9.46 3.53 -28.18
N TRP A 622 9.84 2.50 -27.45
CA TRP A 622 10.64 1.37 -27.93
C TRP A 622 10.01 0.61 -29.10
N THR A 623 8.70 0.70 -29.32
CA THR A 623 7.97 0.06 -30.43
C THR A 623 7.54 1.04 -31.53
N ALA A 624 7.94 2.31 -31.43
CA ALA A 624 7.58 3.31 -32.43
C ALA A 624 8.25 3.02 -33.79
N GLY A 625 7.48 3.15 -34.88
CA GLY A 625 7.99 2.89 -36.23
C GLY A 625 9.02 3.92 -36.75
N SER A 626 9.21 5.05 -36.06
CA SER A 626 10.22 6.05 -36.41
C SER A 626 10.70 6.81 -35.17
N PRO A 627 12.00 7.20 -35.09
CA PRO A 627 12.52 8.03 -34.01
C PRO A 627 11.81 9.39 -33.92
N SER A 628 11.65 9.87 -32.70
CA SER A 628 11.14 11.19 -32.33
C SER A 628 12.12 11.86 -31.35
N LEU A 629 11.81 13.05 -30.84
CA LEU A 629 12.61 13.76 -29.82
C LEU A 629 14.09 14.01 -30.18
N GLY A 630 14.44 13.91 -31.47
CA GLY A 630 15.82 14.04 -31.95
C GLY A 630 16.71 12.84 -31.62
N ASN A 631 16.13 11.69 -31.25
CA ASN A 631 16.90 10.50 -30.88
C ASN A 631 17.62 9.89 -32.08
N GLY A 632 18.87 9.45 -31.86
CA GLY A 632 19.51 8.46 -32.72
C GLY A 632 19.06 7.04 -32.39
N VAL A 633 19.45 6.08 -33.23
CA VAL A 633 19.09 4.67 -33.09
C VAL A 633 20.35 3.85 -32.87
N ALA A 634 20.51 3.31 -31.65
CA ALA A 634 21.61 2.42 -31.30
C ALA A 634 21.44 1.03 -31.92
N ALA A 635 20.21 0.50 -31.86
CA ALA A 635 19.87 -0.81 -32.40
C ALA A 635 18.39 -0.90 -32.76
N SER A 636 18.08 -1.78 -33.70
CA SER A 636 16.73 -2.12 -34.12
C SER A 636 16.58 -3.64 -34.16
N THR A 637 15.47 -4.18 -33.67
CA THR A 637 15.12 -5.60 -33.78
C THR A 637 13.83 -5.76 -34.58
N GLN A 638 13.56 -6.96 -35.08
CA GLN A 638 12.35 -7.25 -35.87
C GLN A 638 11.16 -7.76 -35.03
N TYR A 639 11.42 -8.11 -33.76
CA TYR A 639 10.42 -8.68 -32.88
C TYR A 639 10.74 -8.33 -31.41
N ARG A 640 9.74 -8.52 -30.56
CA ARG A 640 9.84 -8.50 -29.10
C ARG A 640 9.38 -9.81 -28.51
N ASN A 641 9.93 -10.15 -27.35
CA ASN A 641 9.49 -11.32 -26.60
C ASN A 641 8.28 -10.99 -25.74
N SER A 642 7.50 -12.02 -25.43
CA SER A 642 6.30 -11.93 -24.58
C SER A 642 6.39 -12.96 -23.47
N THR A 643 5.99 -12.60 -22.26
CA THR A 643 5.90 -13.52 -21.12
C THR A 643 4.98 -14.72 -21.39
N GLY A 644 4.07 -14.62 -22.38
CA GLY A 644 3.27 -15.72 -22.91
C GLY A 644 4.06 -16.76 -23.73
N GLY A 645 5.36 -16.57 -23.93
CA GLY A 645 6.25 -17.52 -24.62
C GLY A 645 6.14 -17.50 -26.15
N SER A 646 5.55 -16.44 -26.73
CA SER A 646 5.40 -16.27 -28.17
C SER A 646 5.86 -14.88 -28.59
N SER A 647 6.99 -14.80 -29.28
CA SER A 647 7.52 -13.53 -29.78
C SER A 647 6.55 -12.87 -30.78
N GLN A 648 6.43 -11.55 -30.69
CA GLN A 648 5.58 -10.76 -31.57
C GLN A 648 6.44 -10.07 -32.63
N GLY A 649 6.07 -10.21 -33.90
CA GLY A 649 6.70 -9.53 -35.05
C GLY A 649 6.42 -8.03 -35.10
N LEU A 650 6.78 -7.34 -34.03
CA LEU A 650 6.73 -5.90 -33.86
C LEU A 650 8.17 -5.43 -33.66
N GLY A 651 8.65 -4.54 -34.54
CA GLY A 651 10.00 -4.01 -34.45
C GLY A 651 10.19 -3.23 -33.16
N THR A 652 11.37 -3.36 -32.56
CA THR A 652 11.74 -2.57 -31.38
C THR A 652 13.06 -1.87 -31.58
N HIS A 653 13.25 -0.77 -30.86
CA HIS A 653 14.40 0.11 -31.00
C HIS A 653 15.00 0.45 -29.66
N LEU A 654 16.33 0.56 -29.65
CA LEU A 654 17.09 1.18 -28.60
C LEU A 654 17.64 2.50 -29.14
N TYR A 655 17.43 3.59 -28.40
CA TYR A 655 17.68 4.95 -28.85
C TYR A 655 18.87 5.58 -28.13
N THR A 656 19.37 6.68 -28.69
CA THR A 656 20.39 7.54 -28.07
C THR A 656 19.94 8.98 -28.00
N THR A 657 20.29 9.65 -26.91
CA THR A 657 20.13 11.09 -26.71
C THR A 657 21.50 11.69 -26.40
N THR A 658 21.92 12.67 -27.19
CA THR A 658 23.18 13.39 -26.99
C THR A 658 22.92 14.79 -26.45
N ILE A 659 23.75 15.21 -25.50
CA ILE A 659 23.61 16.46 -24.75
C ILE A 659 24.96 17.17 -24.78
N ALA A 660 24.97 18.40 -25.30
CA ALA A 660 26.16 19.23 -25.28
C ALA A 660 26.58 19.59 -23.84
N LEU A 661 27.84 19.33 -23.53
CA LEU A 661 28.45 19.70 -22.25
C LEU A 661 28.92 21.15 -22.27
N GLN A 662 28.94 21.78 -21.10
CA GLN A 662 29.53 23.11 -20.94
C GLN A 662 31.03 23.08 -21.26
N ALA A 663 31.48 24.04 -22.07
CA ALA A 663 32.86 24.09 -22.55
C ALA A 663 33.87 24.12 -21.39
N GLY A 664 34.86 23.21 -21.46
CA GLY A 664 35.94 23.11 -20.48
C GLY A 664 35.56 22.44 -19.15
N LYS A 665 34.33 21.93 -19.01
CA LYS A 665 33.88 21.22 -17.81
C LYS A 665 34.08 19.71 -17.95
N THR A 666 34.19 19.02 -16.82
CA THR A 666 34.29 17.54 -16.77
C THR A 666 33.17 17.01 -15.89
N VAL A 667 32.40 16.04 -16.41
CA VAL A 667 31.25 15.47 -15.70
C VAL A 667 31.74 14.68 -14.48
N ALA A 668 31.09 14.87 -13.34
CA ALA A 668 31.30 14.10 -12.12
C ALA A 668 30.14 13.12 -11.85
N SER A 669 28.91 13.56 -12.10
CA SER A 669 27.72 12.72 -11.98
C SER A 669 26.57 13.20 -12.85
N VAL A 670 25.62 12.30 -13.06
CA VAL A 670 24.36 12.53 -13.76
C VAL A 670 23.21 12.16 -12.82
N THR A 671 22.30 13.10 -12.58
CA THR A 671 21.04 12.84 -11.87
C THR A 671 19.95 12.61 -12.91
N LEU A 672 19.36 11.42 -12.92
CA LEU A 672 18.25 11.07 -13.81
C LEU A 672 16.98 11.86 -13.44
N PRO A 673 16.02 12.02 -14.37
CA PRO A 673 14.73 12.61 -14.03
C PRO A 673 14.02 11.87 -12.89
N THR A 674 13.36 12.61 -12.01
CA THR A 674 12.52 12.03 -10.94
C THR A 674 11.18 11.53 -11.47
N ARG A 675 10.71 12.11 -12.59
CA ARG A 675 9.50 11.72 -13.31
C ARG A 675 9.69 11.99 -14.79
N ALA A 676 9.05 11.20 -15.63
CA ALA A 676 8.81 11.51 -17.02
C ALA A 676 7.42 12.15 -17.19
N ASP A 677 7.19 12.78 -18.33
CA ASP A 677 5.94 13.46 -18.68
C ASP A 677 4.76 12.53 -19.00
N GLN A 678 5.02 11.30 -19.48
CA GLN A 678 3.99 10.34 -19.88
C GLN A 678 4.31 8.92 -19.39
N GLY A 679 5.21 8.24 -20.09
CA GLY A 679 5.59 6.85 -19.85
C GLY A 679 6.81 6.71 -18.93
N LEU A 680 7.59 5.65 -19.14
CA LEU A 680 8.81 5.39 -18.35
C LEU A 680 10.06 5.62 -19.21
N LEU A 681 11.13 6.12 -18.59
CA LEU A 681 12.44 6.28 -19.22
C LEU A 681 13.38 5.19 -18.72
N HIS A 682 13.82 4.30 -19.61
CA HIS A 682 14.76 3.22 -19.31
C HIS A 682 16.16 3.60 -19.77
N VAL A 683 17.15 3.56 -18.88
CA VAL A 683 18.55 3.86 -19.16
C VAL A 683 19.38 2.59 -19.09
N PHE A 684 20.06 2.27 -20.18
CA PHE A 684 20.90 1.06 -20.31
C PHE A 684 22.39 1.38 -20.26
N ALA A 685 22.82 2.54 -20.78
CA ALA A 685 24.22 2.94 -20.79
C ALA A 685 24.42 4.45 -20.87
N LEU A 686 25.57 4.92 -20.39
CA LEU A 686 26.05 6.30 -20.54
C LEU A 686 27.39 6.32 -21.30
N GLY A 687 27.60 7.38 -22.07
CA GLY A 687 28.78 7.56 -22.92
C GLY A 687 29.19 9.01 -23.11
N THR A 688 30.35 9.23 -23.72
CA THR A 688 30.77 10.53 -24.27
C THR A 688 31.37 10.36 -25.67
N ASP A 689 31.56 11.49 -26.36
CA ASP A 689 32.30 11.56 -27.63
C ASP A 689 33.81 11.24 -27.48
N LYS A 690 34.26 10.98 -26.25
CA LYS A 690 35.65 10.61 -25.91
C LYS A 690 35.78 9.20 -25.32
N GLY A 691 34.68 8.47 -25.15
CA GLY A 691 34.67 7.10 -24.64
C GLY A 691 33.43 6.79 -23.80
N ALA A 692 33.22 5.50 -23.52
CA ALA A 692 32.13 5.04 -22.67
C ALA A 692 32.30 5.51 -21.21
N LEU A 693 31.20 5.94 -20.59
CA LEU A 693 31.16 6.25 -19.15
C LEU A 693 30.75 5.05 -18.33
N THR A 694 30.09 4.08 -18.97
CA THR A 694 29.59 2.86 -18.34
C THR A 694 30.37 1.66 -18.84
N ALA A 695 30.60 0.69 -17.94
CA ALA A 695 31.37 -0.50 -18.28
C ALA A 695 30.62 -1.34 -19.31
N ALA A 696 31.32 -1.81 -20.33
CA ALA A 696 30.88 -2.98 -21.09
C ALA A 696 31.15 -4.18 -20.17
N GLY A 697 30.09 -4.89 -19.77
CA GLY A 697 30.10 -5.86 -18.67
C GLY A 697 31.18 -6.93 -18.72
#